data_AF-M0JMP6-F1
#
_entry.id   AF-M0JMP6-F1
#
_cell.length_a   1.000
_cell.length_b   1.000
_cell.length_c   1.000
_cell.angle_alpha   90.00
_cell.angle_beta   90.00
_cell.angle_gamma   90.00
#
_symmetry.space_group_name_H-M   'P 1'
#
loop_
_entity.id
_entity.type
_entity.pdbx_description
1 polymer ?
#
loop_
_entity_poly.entity_id
_entity_poly.type
_entity_poly.pdbx_seq_one_letter_code
_entity_poly.pdbx_strand_id
1 'polypeptide(L)'
;MAVSDLPDASELVTQAATLFDIHDDLSRVIRDLSIPTEELCATHDISNDWDSAFDADPMIRLFLYKEIRGDSQKQVAERFKQWPYLRQRFEFDHSPTQQAISYTKRKRFPLGLRQFISTVAEGIRDEAQAHDDFRARNVRMDLPEPDPDEVQASDQPLHHYVDQHAPDLMSTLLNDVAPAFDTGRAANAKHSDRAIWEQQTLMSLMDRAGTRASYRTFNKFQNDAVYHDTHVRAVKKLGTPTGYQFTFDDFAASNWQGDPIPEWRRIADTIQTQFSDAVERMLNSVRVSDIFTEPVVAAIDVTGIPFHVTPWKGEDDIEPDDERIVVDGETGETRTPKDEYPTMVNGAKEDGVFEYQYATLTIAGPNTPLVVAVEPIRHHSDWEGDDGRSVSWAEVVDRLMEQANELVDIHLVMADKAFDQHGVFHVLDQRHDVAYLIPKKEDSKHLRAQAADVREDDAVTARVEQGAPLHLRDDTPYIDVEDDPDVAEDNYSHDLTFMHVPANRDDWIIRHADDTGYAIFATNRDEVTPLDAEGLVNRYSERWDIEIEYKMIQPLMPSIASTDYRMRFFAFVFSCLLHNMWRVVDHSLKKLASGQFDDYGRGPHEDRLETILPLADFLASSIVLIFQDTWDPPDEPT
;
A
#
# COMPACT_ATOMS: atom_id res chain seq x y z
N MET A 1 11.94 46.46 -21.48
CA MET A 1 10.57 45.93 -21.51
C MET A 1 9.83 46.43 -20.28
N ALA A 2 8.52 46.67 -20.40
CA ALA A 2 7.71 47.26 -19.34
C ALA A 2 7.44 46.23 -18.23
N VAL A 3 7.25 46.73 -17.01
CA VAL A 3 7.02 45.97 -15.76
C VAL A 3 5.63 45.29 -15.72
N SER A 4 4.91 45.22 -16.85
CA SER A 4 3.54 44.72 -16.94
C SER A 4 3.40 43.23 -17.31
N ASP A 5 4.51 42.55 -17.61
CA ASP A 5 4.52 41.16 -18.11
C ASP A 5 5.20 40.20 -17.11
N LEU A 6 5.13 40.51 -15.80
CA LEU A 6 5.56 39.56 -14.77
C LEU A 6 4.44 38.54 -14.54
N PRO A 7 4.74 37.23 -14.41
CA PRO A 7 3.78 36.27 -13.91
C PRO A 7 3.26 36.75 -12.55
N ASP A 8 1.94 36.81 -12.39
CA ASP A 8 1.37 37.21 -11.11
C ASP A 8 1.66 36.09 -10.10
N ALA A 9 2.41 36.38 -9.04
CA ALA A 9 2.61 35.42 -7.96
C ALA A 9 1.26 34.93 -7.40
N SER A 10 0.22 35.78 -7.46
CA SER A 10 -1.15 35.41 -7.09
C SER A 10 -1.75 34.34 -7.99
N GLU A 11 -1.37 34.27 -9.26
CA GLU A 11 -1.87 33.26 -10.21
C GLU A 11 -1.32 31.88 -9.87
N LEU A 12 -0.02 31.77 -9.59
CA LEU A 12 0.59 30.52 -9.14
C LEU A 12 0.05 30.06 -7.77
N VAL A 13 -0.24 30.99 -6.87
CA VAL A 13 -0.86 30.66 -5.57
C VAL A 13 -2.30 30.17 -5.76
N THR A 14 -3.06 30.79 -6.68
CA THR A 14 -4.42 30.34 -7.01
C THR A 14 -4.40 28.96 -7.68
N GLN A 15 -3.44 28.72 -8.57
CA GLN A 15 -3.22 27.41 -9.18
C GLN A 15 -2.89 26.36 -8.11
N ALA A 16 -1.99 26.67 -7.18
CA ALA A 16 -1.66 25.77 -6.07
C ALA A 16 -2.88 25.45 -5.21
N ALA A 17 -3.74 26.43 -4.91
CA ALA A 17 -4.98 26.21 -4.17
C ALA A 17 -5.90 25.20 -4.87
N THR A 18 -6.05 25.31 -6.20
CA THR A 18 -6.82 24.31 -6.98
C THR A 18 -6.14 22.95 -7.01
N LEU A 19 -4.81 22.91 -7.05
CA LEU A 19 -4.06 21.65 -7.02
C LEU A 19 -4.13 20.97 -5.64
N PHE A 20 -4.31 21.70 -4.55
CA PHE A 20 -4.57 21.13 -3.23
C PHE A 20 -5.95 20.45 -3.11
N ASP A 21 -6.88 20.72 -4.02
CA ASP A 21 -8.14 19.96 -4.12
C ASP A 21 -7.93 18.57 -4.76
N ILE A 22 -6.79 18.35 -5.42
CA ILE A 22 -6.47 17.14 -6.20
C ILE A 22 -5.32 16.36 -5.54
N HIS A 23 -4.37 17.06 -4.92
CA HIS A 23 -3.15 16.47 -4.38
C HIS A 23 -2.95 16.84 -2.91
N ASP A 24 -2.82 15.80 -2.09
CA ASP A 24 -2.52 15.94 -0.66
C ASP A 24 -1.03 16.15 -0.36
N ASP A 25 -0.15 15.95 -1.35
CA ASP A 25 1.30 16.06 -1.19
C ASP A 25 1.87 17.32 -1.86
N LEU A 26 2.75 18.01 -1.12
CA LEU A 26 3.35 19.26 -1.55
C LEU A 26 4.17 19.12 -2.83
N SER A 27 4.89 18.01 -2.99
CA SER A 27 5.74 17.83 -4.16
C SER A 27 4.94 17.52 -5.43
N ARG A 28 3.74 16.91 -5.33
CA ARG A 28 2.80 16.79 -6.46
C ARG A 28 2.25 18.17 -6.86
N VAL A 29 1.78 18.95 -5.88
CA VAL A 29 1.34 20.32 -6.15
C VAL A 29 2.45 21.12 -6.83
N ILE A 30 3.69 21.07 -6.31
CA ILE A 30 4.80 21.80 -6.91
C ILE A 30 5.18 21.26 -8.30
N ARG A 31 5.05 19.96 -8.57
CA ARG A 31 5.28 19.37 -9.90
C ARG A 31 4.27 19.90 -10.93
N ASP A 32 2.99 19.97 -10.55
CA ASP A 32 1.92 20.30 -11.49
C ASP A 32 1.67 21.82 -11.62
N LEU A 33 2.41 22.62 -10.86
CA LEU A 33 2.48 24.07 -11.09
C LEU A 33 3.04 24.36 -12.47
N SER A 34 2.30 25.19 -13.22
CA SER A 34 2.71 25.70 -14.53
C SER A 34 3.63 26.90 -14.34
N ILE A 35 4.86 26.65 -13.91
CA ILE A 35 5.85 27.69 -13.65
C ILE A 35 6.35 28.24 -14.99
N PRO A 36 6.21 29.56 -15.27
CA PRO A 36 6.66 30.17 -16.53
C PRO A 36 8.19 30.39 -16.49
N THR A 37 8.94 29.28 -16.46
CA THR A 37 10.38 29.30 -16.20
C THR A 37 11.17 30.07 -17.26
N GLU A 38 10.80 29.97 -18.54
CA GLU A 38 11.44 30.75 -19.60
C GLU A 38 11.27 32.26 -19.40
N GLU A 39 10.06 32.72 -19.06
CA GLU A 39 9.75 34.12 -18.82
C GLU A 39 10.44 34.65 -17.57
N LEU A 40 10.48 33.84 -16.49
CA LEU A 40 11.20 34.17 -15.27
C LEU A 40 12.71 34.30 -15.52
N CYS A 41 13.29 33.39 -16.32
CA CYS A 41 14.69 33.45 -16.70
C CYS A 41 15.01 34.70 -17.54
N ALA A 42 14.18 34.99 -18.55
CA ALA A 42 14.32 36.16 -19.40
C ALA A 42 14.17 37.48 -18.62
N THR A 43 13.19 37.56 -17.73
CA THR A 43 12.89 38.76 -16.94
C THR A 43 13.97 39.09 -15.93
N HIS A 44 14.64 38.07 -15.41
CA HIS A 44 15.68 38.22 -14.41
C HIS A 44 17.10 38.20 -14.99
N ASP A 45 17.26 38.22 -16.33
CA ASP A 45 18.56 38.17 -17.01
C ASP A 45 19.40 36.96 -16.55
N ILE A 46 18.73 35.82 -16.38
CA ILE A 46 19.36 34.55 -16.02
C ILE A 46 19.89 33.92 -17.31
N SER A 47 21.20 33.73 -17.36
CA SER A 47 21.85 33.02 -18.47
C SER A 47 21.25 31.63 -18.66
N ASN A 48 20.77 31.32 -19.86
CA ASN A 48 20.37 29.96 -20.26
C ASN A 48 21.56 28.98 -20.37
N ASP A 49 22.79 29.48 -20.22
CA ASP A 49 24.01 28.68 -20.21
C ASP A 49 24.19 27.98 -18.85
N TRP A 50 23.31 27.01 -18.57
CA TRP A 50 23.37 26.14 -17.41
C TRP A 50 24.42 25.04 -17.64
N ASP A 51 25.68 25.44 -17.72
CA ASP A 51 26.84 24.55 -17.94
C ASP A 51 27.14 23.62 -16.72
N SER A 52 26.17 23.45 -15.82
CA SER A 52 26.27 22.53 -14.68
C SER A 52 24.93 21.84 -14.43
N ALA A 53 24.93 20.51 -14.56
CA ALA A 53 24.14 19.46 -13.88
C ALA A 53 22.65 19.62 -13.52
N PHE A 54 22.07 20.81 -13.43
CA PHE A 54 20.69 21.05 -12.99
C PHE A 54 20.11 22.25 -13.73
N ASP A 55 18.97 22.06 -14.38
CA ASP A 55 18.28 23.11 -15.12
C ASP A 55 17.55 24.12 -14.22
N ALA A 56 17.07 25.21 -14.83
CA ALA A 56 16.39 26.30 -14.14
C ALA A 56 15.11 25.83 -13.43
N ASP A 57 14.27 25.05 -14.14
CA ASP A 57 12.96 24.62 -13.66
C ASP A 57 13.07 23.69 -12.43
N PRO A 58 13.87 22.59 -12.47
CA PRO A 58 14.15 21.75 -11.30
C PRO A 58 14.61 22.56 -10.08
N MET A 59 15.53 23.51 -10.30
CA MET A 59 16.04 24.33 -9.21
C MET A 59 14.98 25.27 -8.65
N ILE A 60 14.11 25.87 -9.47
CA ILE A 60 13.01 26.72 -8.99
C ILE A 60 12.04 25.90 -8.14
N ARG A 61 11.63 24.71 -8.59
CA ARG A 61 10.77 23.79 -7.83
C ARG A 61 11.40 23.37 -6.50
N LEU A 62 12.69 23.03 -6.49
CA LEU A 62 13.42 22.73 -5.26
C LEU A 62 13.40 23.91 -4.28
N PHE A 63 13.58 25.15 -4.78
CA PHE A 63 13.54 26.32 -3.93
C PHE A 63 12.14 26.63 -3.40
N LEU A 64 11.08 26.44 -4.21
CA LEU A 64 9.70 26.52 -3.73
C LEU A 64 9.45 25.49 -2.62
N TYR A 65 9.78 24.21 -2.86
CA TYR A 65 9.62 23.12 -1.89
C TYR A 65 10.36 23.43 -0.58
N LYS A 66 11.63 23.85 -0.69
CA LYS A 66 12.47 24.24 0.45
C LYS A 66 11.87 25.42 1.22
N GLU A 67 11.44 26.48 0.55
CA GLU A 67 10.89 27.66 1.23
C GLU A 67 9.53 27.31 1.87
N ILE A 68 8.62 26.63 1.19
CA ILE A 68 7.28 26.26 1.74
C ILE A 68 7.44 25.42 3.02
N ARG A 69 8.30 24.39 3.00
CA ARG A 69 8.60 23.55 4.18
C ARG A 69 9.39 24.25 5.28
N GLY A 70 10.02 25.40 5.00
CA GLY A 70 10.91 26.06 5.94
C GLY A 70 12.25 25.36 6.16
N ASP A 71 12.63 24.44 5.26
CA ASP A 71 13.85 23.66 5.37
C ASP A 71 15.11 24.50 5.14
N SER A 72 16.21 24.13 5.82
CA SER A 72 17.54 24.62 5.48
C SER A 72 18.07 23.96 4.20
N GLN A 73 19.09 24.57 3.57
CA GLN A 73 19.75 23.99 2.39
C GLN A 73 20.35 22.60 2.64
N LYS A 74 20.75 22.32 3.89
CA LYS A 74 21.28 21.02 4.29
C LYS A 74 20.16 19.99 4.39
N GLN A 75 19.05 20.35 5.04
CA GLN A 75 17.89 19.48 5.21
C GLN A 75 17.31 19.06 3.86
N VAL A 76 17.03 20.03 2.97
CA VAL A 76 16.46 19.70 1.65
C VAL A 76 17.42 18.86 0.80
N ALA A 77 18.74 19.09 0.88
CA ALA A 77 19.72 18.26 0.17
C ALA A 77 19.74 16.81 0.68
N GLU A 78 19.66 16.62 2.00
CA GLU A 78 19.59 15.27 2.58
C GLU A 78 18.26 14.60 2.23
N ARG A 79 17.14 15.34 2.18
CA ARG A 79 15.84 14.80 1.73
C ARG A 79 15.90 14.31 0.29
N PHE A 80 16.43 15.08 -0.66
CA PHE A 80 16.55 14.63 -2.05
C PHE A 80 17.47 13.40 -2.23
N LYS A 81 18.42 13.24 -1.30
CA LYS A 81 19.29 12.07 -1.24
C LYS A 81 18.57 10.87 -0.64
N GLN A 82 17.78 11.09 0.42
CA GLN A 82 17.01 10.05 1.12
C GLN A 82 15.80 9.57 0.32
N TRP A 83 15.15 10.46 -0.42
CA TRP A 83 13.89 10.24 -1.11
C TRP A 83 14.06 10.41 -2.62
N PRO A 84 14.40 9.33 -3.35
CA PRO A 84 14.61 9.38 -4.79
C PRO A 84 13.43 9.93 -5.60
N TYR A 85 12.20 9.79 -5.09
CA TYR A 85 11.01 10.29 -5.76
C TYR A 85 11.04 11.82 -5.94
N LEU A 86 11.64 12.58 -5.02
CA LEU A 86 11.75 14.05 -5.14
C LEU A 86 12.58 14.45 -6.36
N ARG A 87 13.59 13.63 -6.70
CA ARG A 87 14.40 13.85 -7.89
C ARG A 87 13.57 13.61 -9.14
N GLN A 88 12.78 12.54 -9.16
CA GLN A 88 11.89 12.24 -10.27
C GLN A 88 10.80 13.31 -10.45
N ARG A 89 10.09 13.68 -9.37
CA ARG A 89 9.00 14.66 -9.42
C ARG A 89 9.44 16.06 -9.84
N PHE A 90 10.70 16.42 -9.59
CA PHE A 90 11.25 17.72 -9.97
C PHE A 90 12.31 17.61 -11.07
N GLU A 91 12.38 16.49 -11.78
CA GLU A 91 13.22 16.31 -12.99
C GLU A 91 14.71 16.60 -12.73
N PHE A 92 15.26 16.03 -11.66
CA PHE A 92 16.68 16.07 -11.34
C PHE A 92 17.39 14.78 -11.78
N ASP A 93 18.39 14.90 -12.66
CA ASP A 93 19.27 13.78 -13.08
C ASP A 93 19.98 13.10 -11.90
N HIS A 94 20.40 13.88 -10.91
CA HIS A 94 21.04 13.36 -9.70
C HIS A 94 20.72 14.20 -8.47
N SER A 95 21.04 13.69 -7.28
CA SER A 95 20.74 14.43 -6.05
C SER A 95 21.52 15.75 -5.99
N PRO A 96 20.85 16.90 -5.77
CA PRO A 96 21.52 18.17 -5.53
C PRO A 96 22.24 18.16 -4.19
N THR A 97 23.49 18.62 -4.19
CA THR A 97 24.26 18.80 -2.96
C THR A 97 23.94 20.14 -2.31
N GLN A 98 24.16 20.27 -1.00
CA GLN A 98 24.03 21.57 -0.31
C GLN A 98 24.87 22.67 -0.99
N GLN A 99 26.07 22.32 -1.47
CA GLN A 99 26.96 23.24 -2.17
C GLN A 99 26.35 23.72 -3.49
N ALA A 100 25.76 22.82 -4.27
CA ALA A 100 25.07 23.15 -5.52
C ALA A 100 23.90 24.12 -5.26
N ILE A 101 23.04 23.81 -4.29
CA ILE A 101 21.91 24.67 -3.89
C ILE A 101 22.41 26.06 -3.46
N SER A 102 23.48 26.12 -2.66
CA SER A 102 24.07 27.40 -2.21
C SER A 102 24.65 28.21 -3.37
N TYR A 103 25.32 27.55 -4.31
CA TYR A 103 25.88 28.16 -5.50
C TYR A 103 24.76 28.75 -6.38
N THR A 104 23.74 27.97 -6.71
CA THR A 104 22.60 28.40 -7.53
C THR A 104 21.90 29.61 -6.91
N LYS A 105 21.57 29.54 -5.60
CA LYS A 105 20.99 30.69 -4.88
C LYS A 105 21.84 31.94 -5.09
N ARG A 106 23.15 31.86 -4.86
CA ARG A 106 24.05 33.03 -4.83
C ARG A 106 24.43 33.59 -6.21
N LYS A 107 24.61 32.71 -7.20
CA LYS A 107 25.22 33.04 -8.49
C LYS A 107 24.24 33.07 -9.64
N ARG A 108 23.13 32.33 -9.55
CA ARG A 108 22.17 32.17 -10.65
C ARG A 108 20.81 32.79 -10.37
N PHE A 109 20.38 32.86 -9.11
CA PHE A 109 19.10 33.47 -8.76
C PHE A 109 19.29 34.93 -8.34
N PRO A 110 18.85 35.92 -9.14
CA PRO A 110 18.91 37.33 -8.79
C PRO A 110 17.94 37.64 -7.65
N LEU A 111 18.06 38.83 -7.06
CA LEU A 111 17.21 39.22 -5.93
C LEU A 111 15.71 39.16 -6.28
N GLY A 112 15.33 39.58 -7.50
CA GLY A 112 13.94 39.55 -7.96
C GLY A 112 13.35 38.14 -7.99
N LEU A 113 14.05 37.16 -8.59
CA LEU A 113 13.60 35.77 -8.60
C LEU A 113 13.50 35.19 -7.19
N ARG A 114 14.46 35.48 -6.30
CA ARG A 114 14.39 35.01 -4.90
C ARG A 114 13.19 35.59 -4.15
N GLN A 115 12.86 36.86 -4.39
CA GLN A 115 11.68 37.50 -3.80
C GLN A 115 10.40 36.89 -4.36
N PHE A 116 10.34 36.68 -5.67
CA PHE A 116 9.22 36.02 -6.34
C PHE A 116 8.97 34.62 -5.75
N ILE A 117 10.00 33.77 -5.68
CA ILE A 117 9.91 32.43 -5.07
C ILE A 117 9.45 32.52 -3.61
N SER A 118 9.97 33.47 -2.83
CA SER A 118 9.55 33.66 -1.43
C SER A 118 8.08 34.05 -1.31
N THR A 119 7.60 34.97 -2.16
CA THR A 119 6.20 35.41 -2.17
C THR A 119 5.26 34.29 -2.59
N VAL A 120 5.61 33.53 -3.64
CA VAL A 120 4.83 32.36 -4.06
C VAL A 120 4.85 31.30 -2.95
N ALA A 121 6.00 30.99 -2.37
CA ALA A 121 6.12 30.02 -1.29
C ALA A 121 5.34 30.42 -0.03
N GLU A 122 5.31 31.71 0.32
CA GLU A 122 4.49 32.23 1.42
C GLU A 122 2.99 32.05 1.13
N GLY A 123 2.54 32.44 -0.06
CA GLY A 123 1.13 32.26 -0.46
C GLY A 123 0.71 30.80 -0.51
N ILE A 124 1.53 29.92 -1.11
CA ILE A 124 1.26 28.48 -1.13
C ILE A 124 1.24 27.90 0.28
N ARG A 125 2.14 28.33 1.17
CA ARG A 125 2.14 27.89 2.57
C ARG A 125 0.86 28.31 3.29
N ASP A 126 0.36 29.50 3.05
CA ASP A 126 -0.88 30.00 3.66
C ASP A 126 -2.11 29.21 3.16
N GLU A 127 -2.19 28.93 1.86
CA GLU A 127 -3.24 28.05 1.31
C GLU A 127 -3.13 26.63 1.89
N ALA A 128 -1.92 26.06 1.91
CA ALA A 128 -1.69 24.74 2.46
C ALA A 128 -2.01 24.66 3.97
N GLN A 129 -1.94 25.77 4.71
CA GLN A 129 -2.38 25.81 6.12
C GLN A 129 -3.90 25.93 6.28
N ALA A 130 -4.62 26.39 5.25
CA ALA A 130 -6.07 26.50 5.23
C ALA A 130 -6.75 25.17 4.85
N HIS A 131 -6.04 24.27 4.15
CA HIS A 131 -6.48 22.90 3.88
C HIS A 131 -6.17 22.01 5.11
N ASP A 132 -7.22 21.58 5.82
CA ASP A 132 -7.12 20.86 7.11
C ASP A 132 -6.30 19.56 7.01
N ASP A 133 -6.35 18.85 5.87
CA ASP A 133 -5.61 17.58 5.64
C ASP A 133 -4.10 17.78 5.45
N PHE A 134 -3.70 18.91 4.85
CA PHE A 134 -2.29 19.22 4.61
C PHE A 134 -1.56 19.61 5.92
N ARG A 135 -2.25 20.27 6.86
CA ARG A 135 -1.71 20.58 8.19
C ARG A 135 -1.34 19.33 9.00
N ALA A 136 -2.11 18.26 8.87
CA ALA A 136 -1.86 17.01 9.59
C ALA A 136 -0.68 16.20 9.01
N ARG A 137 -0.39 16.35 7.71
CA ARG A 137 0.61 15.54 6.99
C ARG A 137 1.96 16.25 6.77
N ASN A 138 1.98 17.58 6.56
CA ASN A 138 3.18 18.27 6.05
C ASN A 138 3.75 19.38 6.93
N VAL A 139 2.98 19.88 7.91
CA VAL A 139 3.48 20.85 8.88
C VAL A 139 4.08 20.09 10.04
N ARG A 140 5.41 20.18 10.17
CA ARG A 140 6.15 19.70 11.34
C ARG A 140 5.46 20.28 12.58
N MET A 141 4.71 19.44 13.31
CA MET A 141 4.38 19.80 14.68
C MET A 141 5.72 19.90 15.38
N ASP A 142 6.04 21.09 15.88
CA ASP A 142 7.09 21.29 16.87
C ASP A 142 6.67 20.51 18.13
N LEU A 143 6.80 19.18 18.09
CA LEU A 143 6.91 18.41 19.30
C LEU A 143 8.15 18.95 20.00
N PRO A 144 8.06 19.28 21.30
CA PRO A 144 9.25 19.59 22.07
C PRO A 144 10.20 18.41 21.86
N GLU A 145 11.36 18.66 21.25
CA GLU A 145 12.47 17.72 21.37
C GLU A 145 12.60 17.47 22.89
N PRO A 146 12.68 16.18 23.32
CA PRO A 146 12.82 15.89 24.74
C PRO A 146 13.99 16.72 25.29
N ASP A 147 13.78 17.29 26.48
CA ASP A 147 14.76 18.18 27.11
C ASP A 147 16.13 17.48 27.08
N PRO A 148 17.19 18.08 26.51
CA PRO A 148 18.53 17.49 26.49
C PRO A 148 19.02 17.04 27.87
N ASP A 149 18.48 17.63 28.94
CA ASP A 149 18.76 17.25 30.33
C ASP A 149 17.96 16.01 30.81
N GLU A 150 16.88 15.59 30.11
CA GLU A 150 16.16 14.30 30.29
C GLU A 150 16.79 13.15 29.48
N VAL A 151 17.55 13.47 28.42
CA VAL A 151 18.31 12.53 27.55
C VAL A 151 19.63 12.08 28.20
N GLN A 152 19.77 12.23 29.52
CA GLN A 152 20.99 11.86 30.22
C GLN A 152 21.01 10.36 30.54
N ALA A 153 21.75 9.61 29.72
CA ALA A 153 22.23 8.23 29.92
C ALA A 153 21.42 7.41 30.95
N SER A 154 20.28 6.87 30.51
CA SER A 154 19.53 5.95 31.35
C SER A 154 20.34 4.67 31.57
N ASP A 155 20.66 4.34 32.83
CA ASP A 155 21.23 3.04 33.22
C ASP A 155 20.20 1.89 33.07
N GLN A 156 18.96 2.17 32.64
CA GLN A 156 17.88 1.19 32.46
C GLN A 156 18.08 0.42 31.14
N PRO A 157 18.07 -0.93 31.17
CA PRO A 157 18.14 -1.73 29.94
C PRO A 157 16.93 -1.49 28.99
N LEU A 158 17.16 -1.53 27.68
CA LEU A 158 16.14 -1.31 26.64
C LEU A 158 14.83 -2.11 26.84
N HIS A 159 14.92 -3.37 27.26
CA HIS A 159 13.73 -4.20 27.49
C HIS A 159 12.84 -3.66 28.62
N HIS A 160 13.43 -3.11 29.70
CA HIS A 160 12.65 -2.49 30.77
C HIS A 160 11.95 -1.21 30.29
N TYR A 161 12.51 -0.52 29.28
CA TYR A 161 11.88 0.65 28.68
C TYR A 161 10.70 0.23 27.79
N VAL A 162 10.86 -0.84 26.99
CA VAL A 162 9.77 -1.45 26.22
C VAL A 162 8.63 -1.88 27.14
N ASP A 163 8.93 -2.62 28.21
CA ASP A 163 7.93 -3.09 29.20
C ASP A 163 7.14 -1.95 29.84
N GLN A 164 7.76 -0.78 30.01
CA GLN A 164 7.13 0.39 30.63
C GLN A 164 6.20 1.14 29.67
N HIS A 165 6.55 1.24 28.39
CA HIS A 165 5.85 2.09 27.42
C HIS A 165 4.88 1.34 26.49
N ALA A 166 5.12 0.05 26.24
CA ALA A 166 4.28 -0.74 25.33
C ALA A 166 2.79 -0.80 25.77
N PRO A 167 2.45 -0.99 27.06
CA PRO A 167 1.05 -1.09 27.49
C PRO A 167 0.19 0.13 27.12
N ASP A 168 0.73 1.33 27.31
CA ASP A 168 0.01 2.59 27.05
C ASP A 168 -0.18 2.81 25.55
N LEU A 169 0.85 2.55 24.74
CA LEU A 169 0.80 2.64 23.28
C LEU A 169 -0.22 1.66 22.69
N MET A 170 -0.20 0.41 23.15
CA MET A 170 -1.12 -0.63 22.71
C MET A 170 -2.57 -0.29 23.09
N SER A 171 -2.80 0.18 24.31
CA SER A 171 -4.14 0.55 24.79
C SER A 171 -4.70 1.75 24.05
N THR A 172 -3.86 2.76 23.79
CA THR A 172 -4.23 3.95 23.01
C THR A 172 -4.63 3.56 21.60
N LEU A 173 -3.78 2.77 20.93
CA LEU A 173 -4.06 2.35 19.56
C LEU A 173 -5.32 1.48 19.46
N LEU A 174 -5.54 0.55 20.40
CA LEU A 174 -6.78 -0.24 20.46
C LEU A 174 -8.02 0.63 20.65
N ASN A 175 -7.95 1.66 21.49
CA ASN A 175 -9.05 2.58 21.74
C ASN A 175 -9.38 3.45 20.51
N ASP A 176 -8.38 3.81 19.73
CA ASP A 176 -8.54 4.65 18.54
C ASP A 176 -9.07 3.87 17.35
N VAL A 177 -8.58 2.62 17.18
CA VAL A 177 -8.88 1.74 16.03
C VAL A 177 -10.21 1.00 16.19
N ALA A 178 -10.51 0.46 17.38
CA ALA A 178 -11.70 -0.37 17.59
C ALA A 178 -13.04 0.28 17.18
N PRO A 179 -13.26 1.61 17.34
CA PRO A 179 -14.49 2.27 16.91
C PRO A 179 -14.72 2.28 15.39
N ALA A 180 -13.71 2.00 14.56
CA ALA A 180 -13.89 1.88 13.11
C ALA A 180 -14.75 0.66 12.71
N PHE A 181 -14.75 -0.39 13.54
CA PHE A 181 -15.61 -1.55 13.35
C PHE A 181 -16.91 -1.38 14.13
N ASP A 182 -17.91 -0.78 13.48
CA ASP A 182 -19.26 -0.66 14.02
C ASP A 182 -20.14 -1.79 13.46
N THR A 183 -20.66 -2.63 14.35
CA THR A 183 -21.56 -3.73 13.97
C THR A 183 -22.97 -3.24 13.63
N GLY A 184 -23.29 -1.98 13.93
CA GLY A 184 -24.64 -1.41 13.82
C GLY A 184 -25.68 -2.12 14.69
N ARG A 185 -25.26 -2.90 15.70
CA ARG A 185 -26.16 -3.61 16.63
C ARG A 185 -26.96 -2.60 17.45
N ALA A 186 -28.12 -3.04 17.94
CA ALA A 186 -29.00 -2.17 18.70
C ALA A 186 -28.30 -1.67 19.98
N ALA A 187 -28.58 -0.42 20.39
CA ALA A 187 -27.96 0.19 21.57
C ALA A 187 -28.17 -0.59 22.89
N ASN A 188 -29.17 -1.48 22.94
CA ASN A 188 -29.44 -2.37 24.07
C ASN A 188 -28.77 -3.76 23.94
N ALA A 189 -27.82 -3.93 23.02
CA ALA A 189 -27.06 -5.16 22.89
C ALA A 189 -26.32 -5.45 24.21
N LYS A 190 -26.35 -6.71 24.65
CA LYS A 190 -25.76 -7.14 25.92
C LYS A 190 -24.25 -6.85 26.00
N HIS A 191 -23.53 -7.10 24.91
CA HIS A 191 -22.09 -6.87 24.81
C HIS A 191 -21.83 -5.73 23.82
N SER A 192 -20.93 -4.81 24.17
CA SER A 192 -20.44 -3.74 23.30
C SER A 192 -19.70 -4.32 22.08
N ASP A 193 -19.48 -3.48 21.07
CA ASP A 193 -18.70 -3.88 19.89
C ASP A 193 -17.24 -4.12 20.23
N ARG A 194 -16.69 -3.31 21.14
CA ARG A 194 -15.39 -3.56 21.77
C ARG A 194 -15.24 -5.00 22.28
N ALA A 195 -16.22 -5.51 23.03
CA ALA A 195 -16.16 -6.89 23.54
C ALA A 195 -16.19 -7.94 22.42
N ILE A 196 -16.79 -7.64 21.26
CA ILE A 196 -16.73 -8.50 20.07
C ILE A 196 -15.32 -8.49 19.48
N TRP A 197 -14.68 -7.32 19.39
CA TRP A 197 -13.34 -7.17 18.82
C TRP A 197 -12.25 -7.75 19.70
N GLU A 198 -12.37 -7.58 21.01
CA GLU A 198 -11.55 -8.28 21.99
C GLU A 198 -11.64 -9.79 21.78
N GLN A 199 -12.86 -10.33 21.60
CA GLN A 199 -13.05 -11.75 21.32
C GLN A 199 -12.47 -12.17 19.97
N GLN A 200 -12.58 -11.34 18.91
CA GLN A 200 -11.99 -11.61 17.61
C GLN A 200 -10.46 -11.63 17.69
N THR A 201 -9.85 -10.64 18.36
CA THR A 201 -8.40 -10.62 18.63
C THR A 201 -7.98 -11.91 19.30
N LEU A 202 -8.64 -12.33 20.39
CA LEU A 202 -8.32 -13.60 21.07
C LEU A 202 -8.38 -14.84 20.16
N MET A 203 -9.28 -14.86 19.18
CA MET A 203 -9.34 -15.93 18.20
C MET A 203 -8.17 -15.89 17.22
N SER A 204 -7.78 -14.68 16.78
CA SER A 204 -6.60 -14.46 15.94
C SER A 204 -5.28 -14.82 16.64
N LEU A 205 -5.23 -14.81 17.98
CA LEU A 205 -4.01 -15.13 18.74
C LEU A 205 -3.74 -16.64 18.95
N MET A 206 -4.64 -17.50 18.49
CA MET A 206 -4.51 -18.94 18.67
C MET A 206 -4.55 -19.66 17.33
N ASP A 207 -3.40 -20.24 16.97
CA ASP A 207 -3.13 -21.05 15.75
C ASP A 207 -4.21 -22.12 15.43
N ARG A 208 -5.08 -22.46 16.40
CA ARG A 208 -6.16 -23.46 16.24
C ARG A 208 -7.49 -23.08 16.90
N ALA A 209 -7.80 -21.79 16.98
CA ALA A 209 -9.01 -21.27 17.63
C ALA A 209 -10.33 -21.51 16.89
N GLY A 210 -10.32 -22.18 15.74
CA GLY A 210 -11.50 -22.32 14.85
C GLY A 210 -12.60 -23.25 15.28
N THR A 211 -12.65 -23.56 16.57
CA THR A 211 -13.72 -24.34 17.16
C THR A 211 -14.16 -23.66 18.45
N ARG A 212 -15.29 -24.11 19.02
CA ARG A 212 -15.78 -23.74 20.36
C ARG A 212 -14.68 -23.74 21.44
N ALA A 213 -13.53 -24.38 21.21
CA ALA A 213 -12.34 -24.35 22.06
C ALA A 213 -11.82 -22.93 22.34
N SER A 214 -11.78 -22.00 21.38
CA SER A 214 -11.27 -20.64 21.61
C SER A 214 -12.13 -19.86 22.59
N TYR A 215 -13.45 -19.85 22.32
CA TYR A 215 -14.45 -19.36 23.25
C TYR A 215 -14.31 -20.05 24.62
N ARG A 216 -14.12 -21.38 24.68
CA ARG A 216 -13.98 -22.09 25.97
C ARG A 216 -12.70 -21.75 26.74
N THR A 217 -11.60 -21.43 26.06
CA THR A 217 -10.31 -21.15 26.70
C THR A 217 -10.34 -19.86 27.49
N PHE A 218 -11.00 -18.83 26.99
CA PHE A 218 -11.03 -17.51 27.62
C PHE A 218 -12.34 -17.26 28.38
N ASN A 219 -13.49 -17.68 27.85
CA ASN A 219 -14.79 -17.44 28.48
C ASN A 219 -14.92 -18.14 29.85
N LYS A 220 -14.10 -19.17 30.15
CA LYS A 220 -14.10 -19.82 31.47
C LYS A 220 -13.57 -18.94 32.60
N PHE A 221 -12.88 -17.86 32.27
CA PHE A 221 -12.34 -16.89 33.23
C PHE A 221 -13.15 -15.58 33.28
N GLN A 222 -14.23 -15.50 32.50
CA GLN A 222 -15.10 -14.31 32.45
C GLN A 222 -16.50 -14.65 32.96
N ASN A 223 -17.03 -13.80 33.84
CA ASN A 223 -18.39 -13.95 34.35
C ASN A 223 -19.46 -13.60 33.30
N ASP A 224 -19.16 -12.67 32.39
CA ASP A 224 -20.08 -12.23 31.33
C ASP A 224 -19.47 -12.34 29.92
N ALA A 225 -19.02 -13.55 29.56
CA ALA A 225 -18.32 -13.78 28.31
C ALA A 225 -19.22 -13.73 27.06
N VAL A 226 -18.66 -13.25 25.93
CA VAL A 226 -19.34 -13.24 24.64
C VAL A 226 -19.57 -14.68 24.14
N TYR A 227 -20.83 -15.02 23.87
CA TYR A 227 -21.17 -16.32 23.28
C TYR A 227 -20.81 -16.39 21.79
N HIS A 228 -20.41 -17.58 21.31
CA HIS A 228 -19.98 -17.75 19.92
C HIS A 228 -21.00 -17.29 18.87
N ASP A 229 -22.28 -17.62 19.03
CA ASP A 229 -23.32 -17.15 18.08
C ASP A 229 -23.49 -15.63 18.11
N THR A 230 -23.28 -14.99 19.26
CA THR A 230 -23.32 -13.52 19.37
C THR A 230 -22.18 -12.89 18.58
N HIS A 231 -20.97 -13.44 18.72
CA HIS A 231 -19.80 -13.00 17.95
C HIS A 231 -20.01 -13.20 16.45
N VAL A 232 -20.38 -14.42 16.02
CA VAL A 232 -20.63 -14.73 14.60
C VAL A 232 -21.70 -13.81 14.02
N ARG A 233 -22.79 -13.56 14.76
CA ARG A 233 -23.85 -12.66 14.31
C ARG A 233 -23.37 -11.21 14.21
N ALA A 234 -22.51 -10.76 15.13
CA ALA A 234 -21.95 -9.41 15.12
C ALA A 234 -21.04 -9.20 13.90
N VAL A 235 -20.10 -10.12 13.64
CA VAL A 235 -19.22 -10.08 12.47
C VAL A 235 -20.01 -10.15 11.17
N LYS A 236 -21.02 -11.03 11.07
CA LYS A 236 -21.89 -11.08 9.90
C LYS A 236 -22.62 -9.76 9.68
N LYS A 237 -23.11 -9.13 10.75
CA LYS A 237 -23.83 -7.85 10.63
C LYS A 237 -22.89 -6.74 10.15
N LEU A 238 -21.65 -6.73 10.64
CA LEU A 238 -20.61 -5.81 10.19
C LEU A 238 -20.33 -5.92 8.69
N GLY A 239 -20.20 -7.15 8.17
CA GLY A 239 -20.01 -7.39 6.74
C GLY A 239 -21.30 -7.40 5.93
N THR A 240 -22.44 -7.02 6.50
CA THR A 240 -23.71 -6.96 5.76
C THR A 240 -23.91 -5.55 5.22
N PRO A 241 -23.97 -5.35 3.90
CA PRO A 241 -24.25 -4.05 3.31
C PRO A 241 -25.55 -3.48 3.87
N THR A 242 -25.60 -2.18 4.13
CA THR A 242 -26.86 -1.50 4.47
C THR A 242 -27.83 -1.67 3.30
N GLY A 243 -29.13 -1.84 3.60
CA GLY A 243 -30.14 -2.34 2.66
C GLY A 243 -30.21 -1.54 1.36
N TYR A 244 -29.42 -1.97 0.37
CA TYR A 244 -29.34 -1.35 -0.94
C TYR A 244 -30.54 -1.78 -1.77
N GLN A 245 -31.30 -0.81 -2.27
CA GLN A 245 -32.35 -1.06 -3.25
C GLN A 245 -31.77 -0.73 -4.62
N PHE A 246 -31.70 -1.74 -5.50
CA PHE A 246 -31.22 -1.54 -6.87
C PHE A 246 -32.01 -0.42 -7.58
N THR A 247 -31.27 0.47 -8.20
CA THR A 247 -31.73 1.53 -9.11
C THR A 247 -31.34 1.14 -10.54
N PHE A 248 -31.88 1.85 -11.54
CA PHE A 248 -31.51 1.61 -12.93
C PHE A 248 -30.05 2.00 -13.23
N ASP A 249 -29.47 2.92 -12.46
CA ASP A 249 -28.10 3.39 -12.65
C ASP A 249 -27.07 2.30 -12.27
N ASP A 250 -27.44 1.37 -11.38
CA ASP A 250 -26.62 0.19 -11.03
C ASP A 250 -26.36 -0.77 -12.18
N PHE A 251 -27.24 -0.76 -13.18
CA PHE A 251 -27.12 -1.58 -14.38
C PHE A 251 -26.35 -0.83 -15.49
N ALA A 252 -26.26 0.49 -15.39
CA ALA A 252 -25.57 1.34 -16.37
C ALA A 252 -24.09 1.56 -16.02
N ALA A 253 -23.74 1.57 -14.73
CA ALA A 253 -22.37 1.77 -14.25
C ALA A 253 -21.60 0.46 -13.97
N SER A 254 -22.18 -0.71 -14.26
CA SER A 254 -21.52 -1.98 -13.96
C SER A 254 -20.57 -2.40 -15.08
N ASN A 255 -19.31 -2.66 -14.71
CA ASN A 255 -18.34 -3.36 -15.58
C ASN A 255 -18.71 -4.86 -15.77
N TRP A 256 -19.90 -5.25 -15.32
CA TRP A 256 -20.44 -6.62 -15.35
C TRP A 256 -21.52 -6.79 -16.43
N GLN A 257 -21.34 -6.15 -17.59
CA GLN A 257 -22.19 -6.34 -18.78
C GLN A 257 -23.70 -6.13 -18.51
N GLY A 258 -24.04 -5.17 -17.65
CA GLY A 258 -25.43 -4.86 -17.32
C GLY A 258 -26.04 -5.72 -16.21
N ASP A 259 -25.23 -6.48 -15.45
CA ASP A 259 -25.68 -7.11 -14.20
C ASP A 259 -25.48 -6.20 -12.99
N PRO A 260 -26.32 -6.31 -11.95
CA PRO A 260 -26.11 -5.58 -10.70
C PRO A 260 -24.79 -6.00 -10.04
N ILE A 261 -24.17 -5.07 -9.30
CA ILE A 261 -22.97 -5.33 -8.49
C ILE A 261 -23.16 -6.64 -7.69
N PRO A 262 -22.23 -7.61 -7.75
CA PRO A 262 -22.38 -8.87 -7.03
C PRO A 262 -22.45 -8.69 -5.50
N GLU A 263 -23.14 -9.58 -4.79
CA GLU A 263 -23.26 -9.51 -3.32
C GLU A 263 -21.91 -9.52 -2.61
N TRP A 264 -20.98 -10.37 -3.06
CA TRP A 264 -19.64 -10.46 -2.49
C TRP A 264 -18.87 -9.14 -2.62
N ARG A 265 -19.07 -8.37 -3.71
CA ARG A 265 -18.40 -7.08 -3.89
C ARG A 265 -18.94 -6.07 -2.89
N ARG A 266 -20.26 -5.96 -2.73
CA ARG A 266 -20.85 -5.08 -1.70
C ARG A 266 -20.38 -5.44 -0.28
N ILE A 267 -20.26 -6.74 0.02
CA ILE A 267 -19.70 -7.22 1.28
C ILE A 267 -18.25 -6.74 1.44
N ALA A 268 -17.45 -6.85 0.36
CA ALA A 268 -16.06 -6.40 0.35
C ALA A 268 -15.98 -4.90 0.61
N ASP A 269 -16.72 -4.08 -0.15
CA ASP A 269 -16.78 -2.62 0.01
C ASP A 269 -17.11 -2.24 1.46
N THR A 270 -18.12 -2.88 2.04
CA THR A 270 -18.55 -2.61 3.43
C THR A 270 -17.44 -2.88 4.45
N ILE A 271 -16.66 -3.95 4.26
CA ILE A 271 -15.55 -4.31 5.16
C ILE A 271 -14.32 -3.44 4.88
N GLN A 272 -14.05 -3.12 3.62
CA GLN A 272 -12.93 -2.30 3.17
C GLN A 272 -13.02 -0.88 3.71
N THR A 273 -14.20 -0.23 3.64
CA THR A 273 -14.38 1.12 4.22
C THR A 273 -14.00 1.15 5.70
N GLN A 274 -14.44 0.16 6.48
CA GLN A 274 -14.11 0.08 7.91
C GLN A 274 -12.63 -0.21 8.15
N PHE A 275 -11.99 -0.96 7.26
CA PHE A 275 -10.55 -1.19 7.31
C PHE A 275 -9.77 0.08 6.99
N SER A 276 -10.12 0.81 5.94
CA SER A 276 -9.52 2.10 5.60
C SER A 276 -9.65 3.08 6.76
N ASP A 277 -10.85 3.22 7.36
CA ASP A 277 -11.07 4.05 8.55
C ASP A 277 -10.16 3.64 9.72
N ALA A 278 -10.01 2.34 9.95
CA ALA A 278 -9.14 1.80 11.00
C ALA A 278 -7.66 2.12 10.75
N VAL A 279 -7.18 1.94 9.52
CA VAL A 279 -5.81 2.24 9.10
C VAL A 279 -5.56 3.74 9.17
N GLU A 280 -6.50 4.58 8.74
CA GLU A 280 -6.39 6.03 8.80
C GLU A 280 -6.21 6.53 10.25
N ARG A 281 -7.05 6.06 11.18
CA ARG A 281 -6.95 6.37 12.61
C ARG A 281 -5.59 5.97 13.19
N MET A 282 -5.10 4.79 12.80
CA MET A 282 -3.78 4.31 13.19
C MET A 282 -2.67 5.19 12.62
N LEU A 283 -2.72 5.55 11.33
CA LEU A 283 -1.74 6.44 10.71
C LEU A 283 -1.75 7.82 11.37
N ASN A 284 -2.91 8.37 11.69
CA ASN A 284 -3.06 9.64 12.41
C ASN A 284 -2.32 9.65 13.77
N SER A 285 -2.17 8.50 14.43
CA SER A 285 -1.39 8.39 15.67
C SER A 285 0.14 8.50 15.47
N VAL A 286 0.64 8.23 14.25
CA VAL A 286 2.08 8.21 13.92
C VAL A 286 2.51 9.21 12.84
N ARG A 287 1.58 9.98 12.28
CA ARG A 287 1.77 10.94 11.17
C ARG A 287 2.76 12.08 11.48
N VAL A 288 3.24 12.24 12.71
CA VAL A 288 4.30 13.22 13.03
C VAL A 288 5.68 12.78 12.49
N SER A 289 5.84 11.51 12.11
CA SER A 289 7.09 10.99 11.55
C SER A 289 7.13 11.16 10.03
N ASP A 290 8.19 11.81 9.52
CA ASP A 290 8.52 11.96 8.08
C ASP A 290 8.47 10.62 7.30
N ILE A 291 8.58 9.50 8.02
CA ILE A 291 8.52 8.13 7.51
C ILE A 291 7.15 7.77 6.91
N PHE A 292 6.06 8.35 7.41
CA PHE A 292 4.68 8.04 6.98
C PHE A 292 4.01 9.18 6.20
N THR A 293 4.67 10.33 6.10
CA THR A 293 4.14 11.51 5.40
C THR A 293 4.85 11.77 4.08
N GLU A 294 6.05 11.23 3.90
CA GLU A 294 6.71 11.23 2.61
C GLU A 294 6.14 10.14 1.70
N PRO A 295 6.01 10.42 0.39
CA PRO A 295 5.55 9.49 -0.63
C PRO A 295 6.24 8.13 -0.56
N VAL A 296 5.43 7.08 -0.44
CA VAL A 296 5.90 5.74 -0.14
C VAL A 296 6.11 4.91 -1.38
N VAL A 297 6.96 3.90 -1.26
CA VAL A 297 6.96 2.75 -2.16
C VAL A 297 5.91 1.78 -1.64
N ALA A 298 5.10 1.22 -2.51
CA ALA A 298 4.17 0.16 -2.19
C ALA A 298 4.48 -1.08 -3.00
N ALA A 299 4.08 -2.25 -2.50
CA ALA A 299 4.04 -3.45 -3.31
C ALA A 299 2.69 -4.15 -3.22
N ILE A 300 2.34 -4.78 -4.34
CA ILE A 300 1.15 -5.61 -4.49
C ILE A 300 1.57 -7.07 -4.45
N ASP A 301 0.83 -7.86 -3.70
CA ASP A 301 1.04 -9.29 -3.59
C ASP A 301 -0.28 -10.04 -3.38
N VAL A 302 -0.27 -11.34 -3.66
CA VAL A 302 -1.47 -12.18 -3.63
C VAL A 302 -1.26 -13.34 -2.69
N THR A 303 -2.19 -13.51 -1.74
CA THR A 303 -2.17 -14.61 -0.78
C THR A 303 -3.42 -15.47 -0.89
N GLY A 304 -3.21 -16.79 -0.94
CA GLY A 304 -4.24 -17.80 -0.84
C GLY A 304 -4.43 -18.30 0.59
N ILE A 305 -5.67 -18.31 1.07
CA ILE A 305 -6.08 -18.90 2.35
C ILE A 305 -6.78 -20.23 2.09
N PRO A 306 -6.18 -21.37 2.51
CA PRO A 306 -6.72 -22.69 2.20
C PRO A 306 -8.16 -22.90 2.66
N PHE A 307 -8.93 -23.57 1.81
CA PHE A 307 -10.31 -23.97 2.04
C PHE A 307 -10.49 -25.45 1.72
N HIS A 308 -10.87 -26.23 2.74
CA HIS A 308 -10.82 -27.70 2.66
C HIS A 308 -12.15 -28.36 2.31
N VAL A 309 -13.15 -27.60 1.88
CA VAL A 309 -14.44 -28.15 1.43
C VAL A 309 -14.38 -28.28 -0.08
N THR A 310 -14.61 -29.48 -0.61
CA THR A 310 -14.64 -29.71 -2.07
C THR A 310 -15.90 -29.10 -2.71
N PRO A 311 -15.83 -28.53 -3.94
CA PRO A 311 -16.97 -28.11 -4.72
C PRO A 311 -17.74 -29.27 -5.34
N TRP A 312 -17.18 -30.48 -5.35
CA TRP A 312 -17.77 -31.65 -6.01
C TRP A 312 -18.67 -32.46 -5.07
N LYS A 313 -19.79 -33.00 -5.59
CA LYS A 313 -20.66 -33.96 -4.89
C LYS A 313 -19.93 -35.29 -4.69
N GLY A 314 -20.22 -35.97 -3.58
CA GLY A 314 -19.77 -37.35 -3.36
C GLY A 314 -20.62 -38.33 -4.19
N GLU A 315 -20.11 -39.55 -4.43
CA GLU A 315 -20.84 -40.55 -5.25
C GLU A 315 -22.27 -40.82 -4.76
N ASP A 316 -22.48 -40.79 -3.44
CA ASP A 316 -23.78 -41.02 -2.80
C ASP A 316 -24.75 -39.82 -2.92
N ASP A 317 -24.25 -38.63 -3.25
CA ASP A 317 -25.01 -37.38 -3.34
C ASP A 317 -25.39 -37.01 -4.79
N ILE A 318 -24.93 -37.78 -5.79
CA ILE A 318 -25.18 -37.51 -7.22
C ILE A 318 -26.56 -38.03 -7.62
N GLU A 319 -27.41 -37.13 -8.11
CA GLU A 319 -28.73 -37.46 -8.67
C GLU A 319 -28.65 -37.77 -10.18
N PRO A 320 -29.54 -38.59 -10.76
CA PRO A 320 -29.47 -39.00 -12.18
C PRO A 320 -29.54 -37.85 -13.19
N ASP A 321 -30.13 -36.73 -12.82
CA ASP A 321 -30.32 -35.51 -13.60
C ASP A 321 -29.30 -34.41 -13.29
N ASP A 322 -28.35 -34.67 -12.39
CA ASP A 322 -27.28 -33.74 -12.09
C ASP A 322 -26.39 -33.46 -13.32
N GLU A 323 -26.10 -32.18 -13.53
CA GLU A 323 -25.17 -31.74 -14.57
C GLU A 323 -23.74 -32.23 -14.27
N ARG A 324 -23.03 -32.62 -15.32
CA ARG A 324 -21.65 -33.13 -15.22
C ARG A 324 -20.74 -32.24 -16.04
N ILE A 325 -19.72 -31.70 -15.39
CA ILE A 325 -18.71 -30.83 -16.00
C ILE A 325 -17.47 -31.66 -16.29
N VAL A 326 -16.89 -31.48 -17.48
CA VAL A 326 -15.60 -32.09 -17.84
C VAL A 326 -14.51 -31.30 -17.13
N VAL A 327 -13.83 -31.94 -16.17
CA VAL A 327 -12.77 -31.31 -15.37
C VAL A 327 -11.38 -31.58 -15.93
N ASP A 328 -11.25 -32.58 -16.81
CA ASP A 328 -10.02 -32.88 -17.51
C ASP A 328 -10.35 -33.23 -18.97
N GLY A 329 -9.95 -32.34 -19.88
CA GLY A 329 -10.18 -32.49 -21.31
C GLY A 329 -9.35 -33.60 -21.97
N GLU A 330 -8.23 -34.01 -21.36
CA GLU A 330 -7.37 -35.07 -21.88
C GLU A 330 -7.89 -36.46 -21.49
N THR A 331 -8.32 -36.64 -20.24
CA THR A 331 -8.86 -37.92 -19.76
C THR A 331 -10.36 -38.06 -19.98
N GLY A 332 -11.07 -36.94 -20.18
CA GLY A 332 -12.53 -36.88 -20.22
C GLY A 332 -13.18 -37.10 -18.85
N GLU A 333 -12.43 -36.92 -17.75
CA GLU A 333 -12.98 -37.03 -16.40
C GLU A 333 -14.10 -36.00 -16.23
N THR A 334 -15.24 -36.47 -15.69
CA THR A 334 -16.38 -35.62 -15.38
C THR A 334 -16.66 -35.65 -13.89
N ARG A 335 -17.00 -34.49 -13.33
CA ARG A 335 -17.43 -34.35 -11.94
C ARG A 335 -18.73 -33.57 -11.87
N THR A 336 -19.43 -33.77 -10.76
CA THR A 336 -20.73 -33.14 -10.51
C THR A 336 -20.55 -32.05 -9.46
N PRO A 337 -20.73 -30.76 -9.81
CA PRO A 337 -20.61 -29.67 -8.86
C PRO A 337 -21.76 -29.72 -7.85
N LYS A 338 -21.52 -29.19 -6.65
CA LYS A 338 -22.57 -28.97 -5.65
C LYS A 338 -23.48 -27.83 -6.09
N ASP A 339 -24.78 -27.96 -5.78
CA ASP A 339 -25.80 -26.97 -6.14
C ASP A 339 -25.49 -25.60 -5.51
N GLU A 340 -24.96 -25.59 -4.29
CA GLU A 340 -24.50 -24.40 -3.60
C GLU A 340 -23.04 -24.56 -3.17
N TYR A 341 -22.17 -23.68 -3.66
CA TYR A 341 -20.78 -23.58 -3.26
C TYR A 341 -20.35 -22.11 -3.14
N PRO A 342 -19.46 -21.74 -2.18
CA PRO A 342 -19.10 -20.35 -2.00
C PRO A 342 -18.43 -19.77 -3.25
N THR A 343 -19.03 -18.72 -3.80
CA THR A 343 -18.60 -18.04 -5.03
C THR A 343 -17.16 -17.51 -4.95
N MET A 344 -16.71 -17.06 -3.79
CA MET A 344 -15.37 -16.45 -3.65
C MET A 344 -14.23 -17.45 -3.43
N VAL A 345 -14.51 -18.75 -3.56
CA VAL A 345 -13.46 -19.78 -3.52
C VAL A 345 -12.91 -19.95 -4.93
N ASN A 346 -11.58 -19.96 -5.05
CA ASN A 346 -10.85 -20.19 -6.29
C ASN A 346 -10.13 -21.55 -6.22
N GLY A 347 -9.80 -22.11 -7.39
CA GLY A 347 -8.85 -23.21 -7.50
C GLY A 347 -7.42 -22.71 -7.31
N ALA A 348 -6.60 -23.44 -6.54
CA ALA A 348 -5.18 -23.15 -6.42
C ALA A 348 -4.39 -23.75 -7.60
N LYS A 349 -3.08 -23.50 -7.66
CA LYS A 349 -2.18 -24.10 -8.67
C LYS A 349 -2.07 -25.62 -8.57
N GLU A 350 -2.28 -26.16 -7.36
CA GLU A 350 -2.30 -27.59 -7.11
C GLU A 350 -3.73 -28.12 -7.28
N ASP A 351 -3.90 -29.18 -8.09
CA ASP A 351 -5.21 -29.77 -8.33
C ASP A 351 -5.85 -30.28 -7.03
N GLY A 352 -7.15 -30.04 -6.88
CA GLY A 352 -7.92 -30.39 -5.69
C GLY A 352 -7.67 -29.51 -4.46
N VAL A 353 -6.86 -28.45 -4.57
CA VAL A 353 -6.67 -27.45 -3.53
C VAL A 353 -7.53 -26.22 -3.84
N PHE A 354 -8.33 -25.80 -2.86
CA PHE A 354 -9.21 -24.64 -2.96
C PHE A 354 -8.82 -23.58 -1.95
N GLU A 355 -9.02 -22.31 -2.29
CA GLU A 355 -8.60 -21.20 -1.43
C GLU A 355 -9.44 -19.95 -1.66
N TYR A 356 -9.49 -19.09 -0.64
CA TYR A 356 -9.85 -17.68 -0.84
C TYR A 356 -8.57 -16.91 -1.16
N GLN A 357 -8.57 -16.13 -2.23
CA GLN A 357 -7.41 -15.32 -2.60
C GLN A 357 -7.68 -13.84 -2.32
N TYR A 358 -6.68 -13.17 -1.78
CA TYR A 358 -6.71 -11.75 -1.48
C TYR A 358 -5.44 -11.10 -2.00
N ALA A 359 -5.58 -9.97 -2.68
CA ALA A 359 -4.48 -9.07 -2.95
C ALA A 359 -4.34 -8.07 -1.81
N THR A 360 -3.12 -7.71 -1.45
CA THR A 360 -2.87 -6.55 -0.59
C THR A 360 -1.96 -5.57 -1.27
N LEU A 361 -2.08 -4.30 -0.89
CA LEU A 361 -1.10 -3.26 -1.17
C LEU A 361 -0.46 -2.86 0.16
N THR A 362 0.83 -3.12 0.27
CA THR A 362 1.61 -2.87 1.48
C THR A 362 2.69 -1.83 1.19
N ILE A 363 2.87 -0.88 2.12
CA ILE A 363 4.04 0.00 2.12
C ILE A 363 5.33 -0.83 2.18
N ALA A 364 6.21 -0.67 1.20
CA ALA A 364 7.51 -1.31 1.09
C ALA A 364 8.65 -0.33 1.43
N GLY A 365 9.73 -0.81 2.05
CA GLY A 365 10.95 -0.02 2.32
C GLY A 365 11.40 -0.01 3.79
N PRO A 366 12.36 0.86 4.18
CA PRO A 366 12.98 0.90 5.52
C PRO A 366 12.03 1.32 6.66
N ASN A 367 10.74 1.39 6.36
CA ASN A 367 9.68 1.83 7.22
C ASN A 367 8.74 0.65 7.38
N THR A 368 8.31 0.42 8.62
CA THR A 368 7.36 -0.60 9.02
C THR A 368 6.36 -0.97 7.90
N PRO A 369 6.38 -2.20 7.33
CA PRO A 369 5.41 -2.61 6.34
C PRO A 369 4.03 -2.55 6.96
N LEU A 370 3.12 -1.87 6.29
CA LEU A 370 1.74 -1.70 6.68
C LEU A 370 0.87 -2.01 5.47
N VAL A 371 -0.08 -2.93 5.65
CA VAL A 371 -1.14 -3.19 4.68
C VAL A 371 -2.07 -2.00 4.66
N VAL A 372 -2.12 -1.25 3.57
CA VAL A 372 -2.99 -0.06 3.44
C VAL A 372 -4.22 -0.32 2.59
N ALA A 373 -4.21 -1.35 1.74
CA ALA A 373 -5.39 -1.79 1.02
C ALA A 373 -5.45 -3.31 0.90
N VAL A 374 -6.67 -3.84 0.80
CA VAL A 374 -6.93 -5.28 0.64
C VAL A 374 -8.06 -5.46 -0.37
N GLU A 375 -7.88 -6.32 -1.37
CA GLU A 375 -8.89 -6.59 -2.39
C GLU A 375 -9.09 -8.10 -2.56
N PRO A 376 -10.32 -8.63 -2.47
CA PRO A 376 -10.59 -10.04 -2.73
C PRO A 376 -10.49 -10.36 -4.23
N ILE A 377 -9.90 -11.51 -4.53
CA ILE A 377 -9.74 -11.98 -5.91
C ILE A 377 -10.77 -13.06 -6.20
N ARG A 378 -11.43 -12.93 -7.33
CA ARG A 378 -12.32 -13.95 -7.88
C ARG A 378 -11.83 -14.38 -9.24
N HIS A 379 -11.64 -15.68 -9.40
CA HIS A 379 -11.36 -16.31 -10.68
C HIS A 379 -12.55 -17.17 -11.10
N HIS A 380 -12.79 -17.20 -12.40
CA HIS A 380 -13.66 -18.18 -13.02
C HIS A 380 -13.10 -19.57 -12.72
N SER A 381 -13.89 -20.39 -12.02
CA SER A 381 -13.52 -21.75 -11.63
C SER A 381 -14.29 -22.77 -12.45
N ASP A 382 -13.67 -23.91 -12.75
CA ASP A 382 -14.24 -24.94 -13.65
C ASP A 382 -15.63 -25.43 -13.19
N TRP A 383 -15.88 -25.51 -11.88
CA TRP A 383 -17.17 -25.95 -11.33
C TRP A 383 -18.32 -24.94 -11.51
N GLU A 384 -18.03 -23.73 -11.99
CA GLU A 384 -19.05 -22.71 -12.28
C GLU A 384 -19.58 -22.78 -13.72
N GLY A 385 -19.01 -23.66 -14.57
CA GLY A 385 -19.41 -23.79 -15.97
C GLY A 385 -19.21 -22.50 -16.76
N ASP A 386 -20.05 -22.26 -17.78
CA ASP A 386 -19.93 -21.09 -18.66
C ASP A 386 -20.36 -19.76 -18.00
N ASP A 387 -21.03 -19.81 -16.86
CA ASP A 387 -21.55 -18.63 -16.14
C ASP A 387 -20.53 -18.01 -15.18
N GLY A 388 -19.39 -18.68 -14.97
CA GLY A 388 -18.35 -18.23 -14.05
C GLY A 388 -17.62 -16.98 -14.54
N ARG A 389 -17.03 -16.24 -13.60
CA ARG A 389 -16.52 -14.89 -13.86
C ARG A 389 -15.22 -14.62 -13.13
N SER A 390 -14.29 -13.95 -13.81
CA SER A 390 -13.04 -13.47 -13.23
C SER A 390 -13.07 -11.96 -13.06
N VAL A 391 -12.47 -11.49 -11.98
CA VAL A 391 -12.04 -10.09 -11.82
C VAL A 391 -10.69 -9.95 -12.52
N SER A 392 -10.53 -8.89 -13.32
CA SER A 392 -9.25 -8.64 -14.00
C SER A 392 -8.20 -8.13 -13.00
N TRP A 393 -6.91 -8.32 -13.31
CA TRP A 393 -5.86 -7.75 -12.49
C TRP A 393 -5.83 -6.22 -12.53
N ALA A 394 -6.24 -5.61 -13.65
CA ALA A 394 -6.37 -4.16 -13.75
C ALA A 394 -7.42 -3.63 -12.75
N GLU A 395 -8.58 -4.28 -12.64
CA GLU A 395 -9.61 -3.94 -11.65
C GLU A 395 -9.11 -4.11 -10.21
N VAL A 396 -8.40 -5.20 -9.93
CA VAL A 396 -7.82 -5.44 -8.59
C VAL A 396 -6.83 -4.32 -8.23
N VAL A 397 -5.95 -3.95 -9.15
CA VAL A 397 -4.94 -2.90 -8.93
C VAL A 397 -5.59 -1.53 -8.77
N ASP A 398 -6.57 -1.20 -9.60
CA ASP A 398 -7.28 0.08 -9.53
C ASP A 398 -7.90 0.28 -8.13
N ARG A 399 -8.66 -0.73 -7.68
CA ARG A 399 -9.31 -0.70 -6.36
C ARG A 399 -8.35 -0.69 -5.18
N LEU A 400 -7.20 -1.35 -5.29
CA LEU A 400 -6.16 -1.28 -4.26
C LEU A 400 -5.56 0.13 -4.18
N MET A 401 -5.32 0.76 -5.34
CA MET A 401 -4.78 2.11 -5.41
C MET A 401 -5.80 3.17 -4.93
N GLU A 402 -7.08 3.05 -5.29
CA GLU A 402 -8.17 3.89 -4.77
C GLU A 402 -8.18 3.91 -3.24
N GLN A 403 -8.19 2.72 -2.61
CA GLN A 403 -8.14 2.58 -1.15
C GLN A 403 -6.86 3.18 -0.55
N ALA A 404 -5.70 2.93 -1.17
CA ALA A 404 -4.43 3.30 -0.59
C ALA A 404 -4.11 4.80 -0.74
N ASN A 405 -4.50 5.42 -1.86
CA ASN A 405 -4.25 6.84 -2.14
C ASN A 405 -5.05 7.77 -1.21
N GLU A 406 -6.18 7.31 -0.66
CA GLU A 406 -6.89 8.03 0.41
C GLU A 406 -6.05 8.13 1.71
N LEU A 407 -5.17 7.14 1.94
CA LEU A 407 -4.43 6.97 3.19
C LEU A 407 -3.00 7.51 3.14
N VAL A 408 -2.30 7.29 2.02
CA VAL A 408 -0.87 7.61 1.81
C VAL A 408 -0.60 8.02 0.36
N ASP A 409 0.35 8.94 0.13
CA ASP A 409 0.82 9.24 -1.23
C ASP A 409 1.77 8.15 -1.70
N ILE A 410 1.45 7.47 -2.80
CA ILE A 410 2.29 6.43 -3.40
C ILE A 410 3.01 7.02 -4.60
N HIS A 411 4.32 6.78 -4.71
CA HIS A 411 5.09 7.21 -5.89
C HIS A 411 5.61 6.03 -6.73
N LEU A 412 5.72 4.83 -6.14
CA LEU A 412 6.23 3.65 -6.81
C LEU A 412 5.45 2.41 -6.35
N VAL A 413 4.93 1.64 -7.31
CA VAL A 413 4.29 0.34 -7.07
C VAL A 413 5.16 -0.79 -7.62
N MET A 414 5.44 -1.79 -6.78
CA MET A 414 6.11 -3.03 -7.19
C MET A 414 5.11 -4.18 -7.20
N ALA A 415 5.11 -5.03 -8.22
CA ALA A 415 4.21 -6.19 -8.27
C ALA A 415 4.93 -7.38 -8.92
N ASP A 416 4.44 -8.61 -8.74
CA ASP A 416 5.06 -9.77 -9.40
C ASP A 416 4.70 -9.88 -10.89
N LYS A 417 5.29 -10.89 -11.52
CA LYS A 417 5.07 -11.22 -12.91
C LYS A 417 3.63 -11.61 -13.23
N ALA A 418 2.77 -11.96 -12.26
CA ALA A 418 1.36 -12.23 -12.54
C ALA A 418 0.64 -10.95 -13.02
N PHE A 419 1.07 -9.79 -12.53
CA PHE A 419 0.58 -8.45 -12.88
C PHE A 419 1.19 -7.89 -14.17
N ASP A 420 2.02 -8.64 -14.90
CA ASP A 420 2.53 -8.25 -16.22
C ASP A 420 1.40 -8.28 -17.28
N GLN A 421 0.57 -7.24 -17.28
CA GLN A 421 -0.63 -7.07 -18.12
C GLN A 421 -0.79 -5.61 -18.54
N HIS A 422 -1.17 -5.37 -19.80
CA HIS A 422 -1.26 -4.01 -20.36
C HIS A 422 -2.25 -3.11 -19.58
N GLY A 423 -3.41 -3.66 -19.19
CA GLY A 423 -4.38 -2.91 -18.38
C GLY A 423 -3.85 -2.51 -17.01
N VAL A 424 -2.97 -3.32 -16.38
CA VAL A 424 -2.34 -2.97 -15.10
C VAL A 424 -1.37 -1.80 -15.27
N PHE A 425 -0.54 -1.82 -16.33
CA PHE A 425 0.36 -0.71 -16.62
C PHE A 425 -0.42 0.58 -16.88
N HIS A 426 -1.49 0.50 -17.68
CA HIS A 426 -2.35 1.64 -17.97
C HIS A 426 -2.98 2.22 -16.70
N VAL A 427 -3.56 1.40 -15.83
CA VAL A 427 -4.16 1.86 -14.56
C VAL A 427 -3.11 2.55 -13.67
N LEU A 428 -1.94 1.94 -13.47
CA LEU A 428 -0.90 2.52 -12.60
C LEU A 428 -0.37 3.86 -13.13
N ASP A 429 -0.17 3.96 -14.43
CA ASP A 429 0.39 5.17 -15.05
C ASP A 429 -0.67 6.26 -15.26
N GLN A 430 -1.76 5.95 -15.95
CA GLN A 430 -2.72 6.94 -16.41
C GLN A 430 -3.75 7.33 -15.34
N ARG A 431 -4.27 6.37 -14.58
CA ARG A 431 -5.31 6.65 -13.57
C ARG A 431 -4.75 7.11 -12.24
N HIS A 432 -3.61 6.55 -11.84
CA HIS A 432 -3.02 6.80 -10.51
C HIS A 432 -1.74 7.63 -10.54
N ASP A 433 -1.14 7.86 -11.70
CA ASP A 433 0.09 8.66 -11.85
C ASP A 433 1.16 8.25 -10.83
N VAL A 434 1.47 6.94 -10.87
CA VAL A 434 2.53 6.33 -10.07
C VAL A 434 3.55 5.62 -10.94
N ALA A 435 4.81 5.68 -10.53
CA ALA A 435 5.81 4.83 -11.16
C ALA A 435 5.50 3.36 -10.83
N TYR A 436 5.84 2.44 -11.73
CA TYR A 436 5.76 1.01 -11.41
C TYR A 436 7.02 0.25 -11.76
N LEU A 437 7.20 -0.90 -11.13
CA LEU A 437 8.29 -1.83 -11.38
C LEU A 437 7.77 -3.27 -11.34
N ILE A 438 7.62 -3.88 -12.52
CA ILE A 438 6.99 -5.19 -12.67
C ILE A 438 7.89 -6.08 -13.54
N PRO A 439 8.26 -7.29 -13.10
CA PRO A 439 9.07 -8.20 -13.90
C PRO A 439 8.23 -8.78 -15.05
N LYS A 440 8.85 -8.91 -16.22
CA LYS A 440 8.19 -9.44 -17.42
C LYS A 440 8.13 -10.96 -17.41
N LYS A 441 7.04 -11.53 -17.92
CA LYS A 441 6.99 -12.94 -18.32
C LYS A 441 7.93 -13.13 -19.51
N GLU A 442 8.66 -14.24 -19.56
CA GLU A 442 9.74 -14.46 -20.55
C GLU A 442 9.27 -14.60 -22.02
N ASP A 443 8.02 -14.29 -22.35
CA ASP A 443 7.36 -14.82 -23.55
C ASP A 443 7.75 -14.12 -24.86
N SER A 444 8.45 -12.98 -24.82
CA SER A 444 8.88 -12.28 -26.03
C SER A 444 10.25 -12.74 -26.53
N LYS A 445 10.28 -13.33 -27.73
CA LYS A 445 11.53 -13.64 -28.46
C LYS A 445 12.42 -12.39 -28.64
N HIS A 446 11.81 -11.21 -28.75
CA HIS A 446 12.51 -9.94 -28.90
C HIS A 446 13.26 -9.56 -27.62
N LEU A 447 12.57 -9.59 -26.47
CA LEU A 447 13.18 -9.33 -25.17
C LEU A 447 14.29 -10.35 -24.85
N ARG A 448 14.10 -11.62 -25.24
CA ARG A 448 15.12 -12.67 -25.08
C ARG A 448 16.38 -12.45 -25.92
N ALA A 449 16.24 -11.92 -27.14
CA ALA A 449 17.38 -11.65 -28.02
C ALA A 449 18.27 -10.53 -27.48
N GLN A 450 17.66 -9.43 -27.02
CA GLN A 450 18.40 -8.31 -26.43
C GLN A 450 19.14 -8.68 -25.15
N ALA A 451 18.53 -9.59 -24.37
CA ALA A 451 19.13 -10.05 -23.15
C ALA A 451 20.26 -11.07 -23.34
N ALA A 452 20.31 -11.74 -24.50
CA ALA A 452 21.48 -12.54 -24.89
C ALA A 452 22.71 -11.66 -25.15
N ASP A 453 22.54 -10.46 -25.71
CA ASP A 453 23.63 -9.50 -25.91
C ASP A 453 24.24 -9.02 -24.58
N VAL A 454 23.42 -8.83 -23.54
CA VAL A 454 23.88 -8.46 -22.18
C VAL A 454 24.75 -9.57 -21.57
N ARG A 455 24.48 -10.84 -21.90
CA ARG A 455 25.25 -11.98 -21.40
C ARG A 455 26.65 -12.08 -22.02
N GLU A 456 26.84 -11.59 -23.25
CA GLU A 456 28.08 -11.78 -24.00
C GLU A 456 29.15 -10.70 -23.74
N ASP A 457 28.80 -9.62 -23.03
CA ASP A 457 29.71 -8.52 -22.68
C ASP A 457 29.84 -8.33 -21.17
N ASP A 458 30.94 -8.82 -20.60
CA ASP A 458 31.27 -8.70 -19.15
C ASP A 458 31.40 -7.24 -18.66
N ALA A 459 31.42 -6.24 -19.57
CA ALA A 459 31.47 -4.83 -19.20
C ALA A 459 30.09 -4.15 -19.07
N VAL A 460 29.00 -4.81 -19.49
CA VAL A 460 27.63 -4.27 -19.44
C VAL A 460 26.93 -4.75 -18.17
N THR A 461 26.76 -3.86 -17.21
CA THR A 461 26.13 -4.18 -15.91
C THR A 461 24.60 -4.20 -15.97
N ALA A 462 23.99 -3.46 -16.90
CA ALA A 462 22.57 -3.54 -17.26
C ALA A 462 22.34 -2.93 -18.65
N ARG A 463 21.24 -3.27 -19.31
CA ARG A 463 20.79 -2.62 -20.55
C ARG A 463 19.38 -2.07 -20.37
N VAL A 464 19.16 -0.86 -20.87
CA VAL A 464 17.87 -0.18 -20.79
C VAL A 464 17.37 0.11 -22.21
N GLU A 465 16.14 -0.27 -22.49
CA GLU A 465 15.38 0.10 -23.68
C GLU A 465 14.29 1.07 -23.24
N GLN A 466 14.34 2.32 -23.71
CA GLN A 466 13.40 3.38 -23.35
C GLN A 466 12.48 3.70 -24.53
N GLY A 467 11.30 4.26 -24.26
CA GLY A 467 10.38 4.75 -25.30
C GLY A 467 9.66 3.64 -26.05
N ALA A 468 9.39 2.50 -25.41
CA ALA A 468 8.66 1.40 -26.04
C ALA A 468 7.14 1.61 -25.86
N PRO A 469 6.37 1.92 -26.92
CA PRO A 469 4.98 2.32 -26.77
C PRO A 469 4.08 1.18 -26.29
N LEU A 470 3.27 1.44 -25.27
CA LEU A 470 2.21 0.56 -24.81
C LEU A 470 0.91 0.86 -25.57
N HIS A 471 0.46 -0.11 -26.36
CA HIS A 471 -0.87 -0.09 -26.97
C HIS A 471 -1.80 -1.10 -26.28
N LEU A 472 -3.03 -0.67 -26.02
CA LEU A 472 -4.12 -1.51 -25.53
C LEU A 472 -4.79 -2.25 -26.68
N ARG A 473 -5.36 -3.41 -26.37
CA ARG A 473 -6.24 -4.14 -27.29
C ARG A 473 -7.69 -3.78 -27.00
N ASP A 474 -8.55 -3.83 -28.00
CA ASP A 474 -9.99 -3.58 -27.84
C ASP A 474 -10.64 -4.50 -26.80
N ASP A 475 -10.07 -5.70 -26.58
CA ASP A 475 -10.52 -6.68 -25.58
C ASP A 475 -9.73 -6.62 -24.26
N THR A 476 -9.01 -5.52 -23.99
CA THR A 476 -8.27 -5.35 -22.73
C THR A 476 -9.24 -5.39 -21.55
N PRO A 477 -9.15 -6.37 -20.64
CA PRO A 477 -10.11 -6.48 -19.55
C PRO A 477 -10.12 -5.22 -18.69
N TYR A 478 -11.32 -4.79 -18.27
CA TYR A 478 -11.60 -3.63 -17.39
C TYR A 478 -11.38 -2.23 -18.00
N ILE A 479 -10.69 -2.13 -19.15
CA ILE A 479 -10.52 -0.85 -19.85
C ILE A 479 -11.42 -0.84 -21.07
N ASP A 480 -12.37 0.10 -21.11
CA ASP A 480 -13.16 0.34 -22.31
C ASP A 480 -12.37 1.28 -23.24
N VAL A 481 -11.59 0.69 -24.12
CA VAL A 481 -10.65 1.41 -25.00
C VAL A 481 -11.34 2.44 -25.90
N GLU A 482 -12.63 2.27 -26.20
CA GLU A 482 -13.38 3.22 -27.04
C GLU A 482 -13.84 4.47 -26.26
N ASP A 483 -14.16 4.31 -24.97
CA ASP A 483 -14.79 5.34 -24.13
C ASP A 483 -13.88 5.88 -23.01
N ASP A 484 -12.72 5.23 -22.74
CA ASP A 484 -11.78 5.65 -21.70
C ASP A 484 -11.02 6.93 -22.12
N PRO A 485 -11.17 8.04 -21.38
CA PRO A 485 -10.57 9.33 -21.74
C PRO A 485 -9.04 9.34 -21.64
N ASP A 486 -8.45 8.37 -20.94
CA ASP A 486 -7.01 8.27 -20.73
C ASP A 486 -6.33 7.39 -21.80
N VAL A 487 -7.09 6.91 -22.78
CA VAL A 487 -6.59 6.19 -23.95
C VAL A 487 -6.52 7.13 -25.15
N ALA A 488 -5.32 7.33 -25.67
CA ALA A 488 -5.09 8.19 -26.83
C ALA A 488 -5.39 7.46 -28.16
N GLU A 489 -5.24 8.19 -29.27
CA GLU A 489 -5.40 7.64 -30.63
C GLU A 489 -4.59 6.36 -30.84
N ASP A 490 -5.11 5.44 -31.67
CA ASP A 490 -4.51 4.12 -31.94
C ASP A 490 -4.31 3.25 -30.68
N ASN A 491 -5.19 3.38 -29.70
CA ASN A 491 -5.18 2.67 -28.42
C ASN A 491 -3.87 2.89 -27.63
N TYR A 492 -3.18 4.01 -27.85
CA TYR A 492 -1.94 4.32 -27.15
C TYR A 492 -2.22 4.72 -25.70
N SER A 493 -1.39 4.24 -24.77
CA SER A 493 -1.42 4.67 -23.37
C SER A 493 -0.20 5.51 -23.02
N HIS A 494 0.97 4.89 -22.89
CA HIS A 494 2.22 5.55 -22.51
C HIS A 494 3.43 4.76 -22.99
N ASP A 495 4.62 5.33 -22.86
CA ASP A 495 5.87 4.66 -23.18
C ASP A 495 6.39 3.84 -21.99
N LEU A 496 6.93 2.66 -22.31
CA LEU A 496 7.58 1.76 -21.38
C LEU A 496 9.09 1.86 -21.49
N THR A 497 9.74 1.67 -20.35
CA THR A 497 11.16 1.39 -20.25
C THR A 497 11.36 -0.05 -19.79
N PHE A 498 12.08 -0.84 -20.60
CA PHE A 498 12.51 -2.19 -20.26
C PHE A 498 13.94 -2.19 -19.72
N MET A 499 14.14 -2.83 -18.58
CA MET A 499 15.43 -2.98 -17.92
C MET A 499 15.85 -4.44 -17.93
N HIS A 500 16.98 -4.72 -18.57
CA HIS A 500 17.65 -6.01 -18.61
C HIS A 500 18.79 -6.01 -17.60
N VAL A 501 18.60 -6.69 -16.47
CA VAL A 501 19.57 -6.73 -15.38
C VAL A 501 20.09 -8.16 -15.23
N PRO A 502 21.41 -8.39 -15.17
CA PRO A 502 21.98 -9.70 -14.89
C PRO A 502 21.42 -10.26 -13.59
N ALA A 503 21.06 -11.53 -13.60
CA ALA A 503 20.65 -12.26 -12.41
C ALA A 503 21.78 -13.23 -12.07
N ASN A 504 22.44 -13.07 -10.92
CA ASN A 504 23.38 -14.10 -10.46
C ASN A 504 22.60 -15.27 -9.86
N ARG A 505 23.22 -16.46 -9.91
CA ARG A 505 22.63 -17.71 -9.41
C ARG A 505 22.34 -17.74 -7.90
N ASP A 506 22.96 -16.84 -7.16
CA ASP A 506 22.76 -16.63 -5.72
C ASP A 506 21.84 -15.43 -5.42
N ASP A 507 21.35 -14.71 -6.43
CA ASP A 507 20.43 -13.58 -6.27
C ASP A 507 18.98 -14.08 -6.11
N TRP A 508 18.20 -13.37 -5.28
CA TRP A 508 16.76 -13.56 -5.06
C TRP A 508 15.91 -13.52 -6.34
N ILE A 509 16.49 -13.02 -7.43
CA ILE A 509 15.92 -12.89 -8.77
C ILE A 509 15.73 -14.27 -9.44
N ILE A 510 16.60 -15.25 -9.15
CA ILE A 510 16.56 -16.58 -9.80
C ILE A 510 15.77 -17.56 -8.94
N ARG A 511 14.59 -17.99 -9.41
CA ARG A 511 13.79 -19.03 -8.74
C ARG A 511 13.72 -20.35 -9.50
N HIS A 512 14.17 -20.43 -10.75
CA HIS A 512 14.06 -21.65 -11.57
C HIS A 512 15.41 -21.99 -12.21
N ALA A 513 15.76 -23.29 -12.26
CA ALA A 513 17.07 -23.77 -12.70
C ALA A 513 17.35 -23.63 -14.21
N ASP A 514 16.37 -23.14 -14.97
CA ASP A 514 16.41 -22.99 -16.42
C ASP A 514 16.77 -21.55 -16.86
N ASP A 515 17.14 -20.71 -15.90
CA ASP A 515 17.23 -19.25 -16.05
C ASP A 515 18.36 -18.79 -16.97
N THR A 516 18.04 -17.81 -17.80
CA THR A 516 18.94 -17.21 -18.78
C THR A 516 19.99 -16.27 -18.17
N GLY A 517 20.10 -16.18 -16.84
CA GLY A 517 21.10 -15.35 -16.15
C GLY A 517 20.81 -13.85 -16.23
N TYR A 518 19.58 -13.45 -16.54
CA TYR A 518 19.11 -12.07 -16.53
C TYR A 518 17.63 -12.03 -16.14
N ALA A 519 17.20 -10.93 -15.53
CA ALA A 519 15.79 -10.58 -15.34
C ALA A 519 15.41 -9.34 -16.14
N ILE A 520 14.16 -9.31 -16.59
CA ILE A 520 13.59 -8.20 -17.35
C ILE A 520 12.51 -7.55 -16.51
N PHE A 521 12.59 -6.23 -16.35
CA PHE A 521 11.58 -5.43 -15.67
C PHE A 521 11.01 -4.39 -16.63
N ALA A 522 9.73 -4.06 -16.46
CA ALA A 522 9.09 -2.91 -17.08
C ALA A 522 8.79 -1.83 -16.04
N THR A 523 8.94 -0.59 -16.48
CA THR A 523 8.63 0.62 -15.73
C THR A 523 8.17 1.72 -16.70
N ASN A 524 7.32 2.63 -16.25
CA ASN A 524 6.97 3.90 -16.92
C ASN A 524 7.95 5.04 -16.60
N ARG A 525 9.09 4.74 -15.97
CA ARG A 525 10.11 5.77 -15.71
C ARG A 525 10.87 6.11 -16.99
N ASP A 526 10.97 7.40 -17.26
CA ASP A 526 11.83 7.95 -18.29
C ASP A 526 13.29 8.04 -17.83
N GLU A 527 14.19 8.14 -18.80
CA GLU A 527 15.63 8.43 -18.63
C GLU A 527 16.41 7.50 -17.68
N VAL A 528 15.90 6.28 -17.45
CA VAL A 528 16.58 5.29 -16.61
C VAL A 528 17.94 4.92 -17.19
N THR A 529 19.03 5.24 -16.48
CA THR A 529 20.37 4.81 -16.87
C THR A 529 20.61 3.34 -16.46
N PRO A 530 21.61 2.65 -17.04
CA PRO A 530 21.99 1.31 -16.58
C PRO A 530 22.27 1.20 -15.07
N LEU A 531 22.85 2.25 -14.47
CA LEU A 531 23.10 2.30 -13.03
C LEU A 531 21.80 2.45 -12.23
N ASP A 532 20.85 3.26 -12.74
CA ASP A 532 19.53 3.39 -12.12
C ASP A 532 18.73 2.10 -12.23
N ALA A 533 18.87 1.36 -13.33
CA ALA A 533 18.23 0.07 -13.52
C ALA A 533 18.69 -0.95 -12.46
N GLU A 534 19.99 -1.06 -12.19
CA GLU A 534 20.49 -1.89 -11.09
C GLU A 534 19.95 -1.43 -9.74
N GLY A 535 19.93 -0.12 -9.47
CA GLY A 535 19.39 0.43 -8.22
C GLY A 535 17.89 0.23 -8.05
N LEU A 536 17.10 0.28 -9.12
CA LEU A 536 15.67 0.01 -9.13
C LEU A 536 15.40 -1.48 -8.90
N VAL A 537 16.11 -2.35 -9.60
CA VAL A 537 15.96 -3.81 -9.43
C VAL A 537 16.43 -4.25 -8.05
N ASN A 538 17.53 -3.70 -7.52
CA ASN A 538 17.94 -3.97 -6.15
C ASN A 538 16.88 -3.52 -5.13
N ARG A 539 16.17 -2.41 -5.37
CA ARG A 539 15.02 -2.01 -4.53
C ARG A 539 13.84 -2.95 -4.65
N TYR A 540 13.63 -3.58 -5.81
CA TYR A 540 12.63 -4.64 -5.92
C TYR A 540 12.92 -5.82 -4.98
N SER A 541 14.18 -6.08 -4.63
CA SER A 541 14.51 -7.09 -3.60
C SER A 541 13.88 -6.79 -2.24
N GLU A 542 13.64 -5.51 -1.94
CA GLU A 542 13.02 -5.06 -0.69
C GLU A 542 11.53 -5.47 -0.62
N ARG A 543 10.91 -5.78 -1.77
CA ARG A 543 9.60 -6.43 -1.80
C ARG A 543 9.60 -7.79 -1.08
N TRP A 544 10.75 -8.45 -0.97
CA TRP A 544 10.86 -9.72 -0.25
C TRP A 544 10.49 -9.60 1.24
N ASP A 545 10.62 -8.41 1.84
CA ASP A 545 10.17 -8.15 3.21
C ASP A 545 8.65 -8.37 3.37
N ILE A 546 7.87 -8.27 2.28
CA ILE A 546 6.43 -8.55 2.24
C ILE A 546 6.15 -10.06 2.22
N GLU A 547 6.97 -10.90 1.59
CA GLU A 547 6.84 -12.37 1.74
C GLU A 547 7.06 -12.80 3.20
N ILE A 548 7.92 -12.08 3.94
CA ILE A 548 8.09 -12.27 5.38
C ILE A 548 6.86 -11.76 6.12
N GLU A 549 6.33 -10.59 5.75
CA GLU A 549 5.11 -10.01 6.32
C GLU A 549 3.93 -11.00 6.32
N TYR A 550 3.65 -11.66 5.20
CA TYR A 550 2.57 -12.64 5.13
C TYR A 550 2.79 -13.84 6.04
N LYS A 551 4.04 -14.28 6.22
CA LYS A 551 4.37 -15.32 7.22
C LYS A 551 4.06 -14.86 8.64
N MET A 552 3.99 -13.54 8.88
CA MET A 552 3.58 -12.95 10.16
C MET A 552 2.07 -12.72 10.25
N ILE A 553 1.37 -12.50 9.12
CA ILE A 553 -0.10 -12.37 9.08
C ILE A 553 -0.79 -13.73 9.21
N GLN A 554 -0.29 -14.78 8.56
CA GLN A 554 -0.91 -16.11 8.60
C GLN A 554 -1.17 -16.65 10.01
N PRO A 555 -0.24 -16.54 10.99
CA PRO A 555 -0.50 -16.94 12.37
C PRO A 555 -1.61 -16.15 13.08
N LEU A 556 -1.93 -14.95 12.59
CA LEU A 556 -3.00 -14.09 13.10
C LEU A 556 -4.37 -14.50 12.54
N MET A 557 -4.43 -15.37 11.55
CA MET A 557 -5.67 -15.83 10.96
C MET A 557 -6.34 -16.84 11.90
N PRO A 558 -7.56 -16.56 12.40
CA PRO A 558 -8.29 -17.56 13.15
C PRO A 558 -8.70 -18.67 12.18
N SER A 559 -8.59 -19.92 12.63
CA SER A 559 -9.24 -21.02 11.91
C SER A 559 -10.76 -20.74 11.88
N ILE A 560 -11.41 -20.89 10.73
CA ILE A 560 -12.84 -20.60 10.57
C ILE A 560 -13.52 -21.80 9.91
N ALA A 561 -14.55 -22.32 10.58
CA ALA A 561 -15.40 -23.38 10.04
C ALA A 561 -16.51 -22.83 9.12
N SER A 562 -16.88 -21.56 9.26
CA SER A 562 -17.94 -20.95 8.46
C SER A 562 -17.55 -20.87 6.98
N THR A 563 -18.50 -21.16 6.09
CA THR A 563 -18.38 -20.95 4.65
C THR A 563 -18.87 -19.55 4.22
N ASP A 564 -19.39 -18.76 5.17
CA ASP A 564 -19.91 -17.42 4.90
C ASP A 564 -18.77 -16.46 4.55
N TYR A 565 -18.84 -15.85 3.36
CA TYR A 565 -17.82 -14.97 2.84
C TYR A 565 -17.53 -13.79 3.78
N ARG A 566 -18.55 -13.23 4.46
CA ARG A 566 -18.37 -12.13 5.43
C ARG A 566 -17.39 -12.50 6.54
N MET A 567 -17.51 -13.73 7.05
CA MET A 567 -16.61 -14.22 8.10
C MET A 567 -15.19 -14.43 7.59
N ARG A 568 -15.06 -14.95 6.35
CA ARG A 568 -13.77 -15.26 5.72
C ARG A 568 -13.00 -14.00 5.41
N PHE A 569 -13.64 -13.03 4.75
CA PHE A 569 -13.01 -11.79 4.36
C PHE A 569 -12.69 -10.91 5.56
N PHE A 570 -13.64 -10.74 6.49
CA PHE A 570 -13.39 -9.96 7.72
C PHE A 570 -12.22 -10.52 8.52
N ALA A 571 -12.09 -11.84 8.65
CA ALA A 571 -10.99 -12.43 9.38
C ALA A 571 -9.63 -12.11 8.76
N PHE A 572 -9.54 -12.12 7.42
CA PHE A 572 -8.33 -11.73 6.71
C PHE A 572 -7.98 -10.26 6.93
N VAL A 573 -8.95 -9.38 6.69
CA VAL A 573 -8.80 -7.94 6.88
C VAL A 573 -8.41 -7.59 8.33
N PHE A 574 -9.03 -8.24 9.31
CA PHE A 574 -8.72 -8.04 10.73
C PHE A 574 -7.32 -8.54 11.09
N SER A 575 -6.85 -9.63 10.49
CA SER A 575 -5.47 -10.11 10.68
C SER A 575 -4.43 -9.16 10.09
N CYS A 576 -4.70 -8.55 8.92
CA CYS A 576 -3.88 -7.47 8.37
C CYS A 576 -3.83 -6.28 9.33
N LEU A 577 -4.97 -5.90 9.92
CA LEU A 577 -5.01 -4.81 10.90
C LEU A 577 -4.21 -5.11 12.18
N LEU A 578 -4.31 -6.33 12.73
CA LEU A 578 -3.51 -6.72 13.90
C LEU A 578 -2.01 -6.68 13.60
N HIS A 579 -1.62 -7.11 12.40
CA HIS A 579 -0.25 -6.97 11.94
C HIS A 579 0.18 -5.51 11.93
N ASN A 580 -0.61 -4.63 11.31
CA ASN A 580 -0.33 -3.20 11.26
C ASN A 580 -0.21 -2.58 12.65
N MET A 581 -1.10 -2.93 13.58
CA MET A 581 -1.07 -2.41 14.95
C MET A 581 0.22 -2.81 15.68
N TRP A 582 0.63 -4.08 15.57
CA TRP A 582 1.90 -4.56 16.12
C TRP A 582 3.07 -3.72 15.58
N ARG A 583 3.08 -3.54 14.26
CA ARG A 583 4.09 -2.82 13.50
C ARG A 583 4.16 -1.33 13.88
N VAL A 584 3.03 -0.67 14.10
CA VAL A 584 2.95 0.72 14.57
C VAL A 584 3.42 0.87 16.02
N VAL A 585 3.07 -0.07 16.89
CA VAL A 585 3.56 -0.06 18.29
C VAL A 585 5.08 -0.27 18.33
N ASP A 586 5.61 -1.25 17.58
CA ASP A 586 7.06 -1.48 17.47
C ASP A 586 7.79 -0.23 16.94
N HIS A 587 7.23 0.43 15.93
CA HIS A 587 7.77 1.70 15.41
C HIS A 587 7.81 2.80 16.47
N SER A 588 6.70 2.98 17.18
CA SER A 588 6.56 4.02 18.20
C SER A 588 7.53 3.80 19.36
N LEU A 589 7.70 2.55 19.79
CA LEU A 589 8.70 2.17 20.78
C LEU A 589 10.12 2.42 20.30
N LYS A 590 10.43 2.15 19.01
CA LYS A 590 11.76 2.43 18.44
C LYS A 590 12.07 3.91 18.43
N LYS A 591 11.08 4.76 18.10
CA LYS A 591 11.22 6.21 18.16
C LYS A 591 11.50 6.70 19.58
N LEU A 592 10.72 6.23 20.56
CA LEU A 592 10.93 6.55 21.97
C LEU A 592 12.32 6.10 22.45
N ALA A 593 12.74 4.87 22.11
CA ALA A 593 14.05 4.35 22.45
C ALA A 593 15.20 5.13 21.81
N SER A 594 15.06 5.55 20.55
CA SER A 594 16.07 6.37 19.86
C SER A 594 16.27 7.77 20.48
N GLY A 595 15.24 8.31 21.15
CA GLY A 595 15.34 9.55 21.90
C GLY A 595 16.02 9.40 23.27
N GLN A 596 15.97 8.20 23.86
CA GLN A 596 16.46 7.93 25.22
C GLN A 596 17.88 7.33 25.25
N PHE A 597 18.26 6.58 24.22
CA PHE A 597 19.51 5.84 24.16
C PHE A 597 20.38 6.38 23.00
N ASP A 598 21.40 7.19 23.31
CA ASP A 598 22.29 7.84 22.33
C ASP A 598 22.97 6.88 21.31
N ASP A 599 23.18 5.62 21.71
CA ASP A 599 23.78 4.57 20.89
C ASP A 599 22.73 3.72 20.12
N TYR A 600 21.46 3.87 20.47
CA TYR A 600 20.35 3.15 19.83
C TYR A 600 19.91 3.90 18.58
N GLY A 601 20.13 3.29 17.41
CA GLY A 601 19.98 3.96 16.09
C GLY A 601 21.29 4.45 15.48
N ARG A 602 22.45 3.90 15.89
CA ARG A 602 23.76 4.11 15.23
C ARG A 602 24.49 2.79 14.92
N GLY A 603 23.75 1.70 14.71
CA GLY A 603 24.31 0.36 14.55
C GLY A 603 23.46 -0.57 13.67
N PRO A 604 23.93 -1.81 13.41
CA PRO A 604 23.29 -2.80 12.53
C PRO A 604 21.86 -3.24 12.94
N HIS A 605 21.37 -2.81 14.11
CA HIS A 605 19.97 -2.98 14.54
C HIS A 605 18.97 -2.06 13.81
N GLU A 606 19.45 -1.24 12.88
CA GLU A 606 18.62 -0.58 11.85
C GLU A 606 18.09 -1.56 10.79
N ASP A 607 18.52 -2.84 10.82
CA ASP A 607 18.01 -3.86 9.91
C ASP A 607 16.48 -4.05 10.09
N ARG A 608 15.77 -3.87 8.97
CA ARG A 608 14.35 -3.50 8.82
C ARG A 608 13.31 -4.39 9.53
N LEU A 609 13.74 -5.58 9.96
CA LEU A 609 12.88 -6.64 10.52
C LEU A 609 13.19 -6.97 11.99
N GLU A 610 14.24 -6.40 12.60
CA GLU A 610 14.50 -6.62 14.02
C GLU A 610 13.48 -5.82 14.85
N THR A 611 12.47 -6.51 15.39
CA THR A 611 11.48 -5.91 16.29
C THR A 611 12.01 -5.86 17.72
N ILE A 612 11.80 -4.74 18.40
CA ILE A 612 12.04 -4.65 19.85
C ILE A 612 10.88 -5.21 20.65
N LEU A 613 9.68 -5.21 20.06
CA LEU A 613 8.52 -5.92 20.56
C LEU A 613 8.23 -7.10 19.63
N PRO A 614 8.64 -8.33 19.95
CA PRO A 614 8.32 -9.50 19.14
C PRO A 614 6.80 -9.66 18.97
N LEU A 615 6.34 -10.15 17.81
CA LEU A 615 4.91 -10.35 17.57
C LEU A 615 4.26 -11.16 18.71
N ALA A 616 4.86 -12.27 19.13
CA ALA A 616 4.34 -13.09 20.22
C ALA A 616 4.14 -12.32 21.53
N ASP A 617 5.01 -11.36 21.83
CA ASP A 617 4.89 -10.50 23.01
C ASP A 617 3.75 -9.49 22.87
N PHE A 618 3.67 -8.82 21.71
CA PHE A 618 2.52 -7.95 21.40
C PHE A 618 1.19 -8.69 21.54
N LEU A 619 1.10 -9.93 21.04
CA LEU A 619 -0.10 -10.75 21.16
C LEU A 619 -0.39 -11.12 22.64
N ALA A 620 0.61 -11.56 23.40
CA ALA A 620 0.44 -11.90 24.82
C ALA A 620 0.08 -10.68 25.69
N SER A 621 0.69 -9.53 25.43
CA SER A 621 0.41 -8.28 26.12
C SER A 621 -0.98 -7.75 25.77
N SER A 622 -1.42 -7.90 24.52
CA SER A 622 -2.79 -7.57 24.09
C SER A 622 -3.82 -8.40 24.85
N ILE A 623 -3.57 -9.70 25.06
CA ILE A 623 -4.40 -10.56 25.93
C ILE A 623 -4.51 -9.92 27.31
N VAL A 624 -3.38 -9.65 27.96
CA VAL A 624 -3.38 -9.13 29.33
C VAL A 624 -4.15 -7.81 29.43
N LEU A 625 -3.91 -6.86 28.52
CA LEU A 625 -4.60 -5.56 28.49
C LEU A 625 -6.11 -5.71 28.30
N ILE A 626 -6.53 -6.59 27.39
CA ILE A 626 -7.96 -6.90 27.17
C ILE A 626 -8.58 -7.47 28.44
N PHE A 627 -7.84 -8.31 29.18
CA PHE A 627 -8.40 -8.92 30.38
C PHE A 627 -8.30 -8.06 31.63
N GLN A 628 -7.39 -7.07 31.72
CA GLN A 628 -7.14 -6.29 32.95
C GLN A 628 -8.42 -5.69 33.57
N ASP A 629 -9.39 -5.28 32.76
CA ASP A 629 -10.69 -4.75 33.20
C ASP A 629 -11.72 -5.84 33.60
N THR A 630 -11.42 -7.12 33.32
CA THR A 630 -12.35 -8.26 33.47
C THR A 630 -11.91 -9.33 34.49
N TRP A 631 -10.70 -9.21 35.08
CA TRP A 631 -10.19 -10.11 36.14
C TRP A 631 -10.82 -9.87 37.52
N ASP A 632 -12.09 -9.51 37.61
CA ASP A 632 -12.75 -9.50 38.93
C ASP A 632 -12.83 -10.97 39.41
N PRO A 633 -12.11 -11.35 40.48
CA PRO A 633 -12.16 -12.72 40.98
C PRO A 633 -13.62 -13.03 41.37
N PRO A 634 -14.11 -14.26 41.17
CA PRO A 634 -15.43 -14.63 41.66
C PRO A 634 -15.48 -14.36 43.16
N ASP A 635 -16.54 -13.67 43.60
CA ASP A 635 -16.79 -13.46 45.03
C ASP A 635 -16.63 -14.78 45.78
N GLU A 636 -15.91 -14.77 46.90
CA GLU A 636 -15.73 -15.95 47.73
C GLU A 636 -17.11 -16.56 48.04
N PRO A 637 -17.30 -17.88 47.86
CA PRO A 637 -18.58 -18.51 48.17
C PRO A 637 -18.90 -18.33 49.65
N THR A 638 -19.97 -17.59 49.95
CA THR A 638 -20.51 -17.37 51.30
C THR A 638 -21.04 -18.64 51.94
#